data_AF-A0A858RMU7-F1
#
_entry.id   AF-A0A858RMU7-F1
#
_cell.length_a   1.000
_cell.length_b   1.000
_cell.length_c   1.000
_cell.angle_alpha   90.00
_cell.angle_beta   90.00
_cell.angle_gamma   90.00
#
_symmetry.space_group_name_H-M   'P 1'
#
loop_
_entity.id
_entity.type
_entity.pdbx_description
1 polymer ?
#
loop_
_entity_poly.entity_id
_entity_poly.type
_entity_poly.pdbx_seq_one_letter_code
_entity_poly.pdbx_strand_id
1 'polypeptide(L)'
;MKAILLVALLLSSLGKLSAREPWVTLTGLTESQVNSRVGTFSNGQLGLVPEQISGYVENDVIRFAAQWGPRKDSYTRRVVLDQTEVQFANTNESLQSIGWRIVWVNGFAVDGVPHFNAIYRKTDGAAQVLRLGDSLSQHQSADNSMGNTHFLENLCVYREGTLVKYAAVWNQAAFGLATKVSYGLTGEELNADVAANQGAWRLHNVCGYTNAFAIGGESPLRYTTVWKKPDLSTSWGIIPAMTKENFFATDSNQTGVGWRTSFLQAWNQGDQVLFNAMWLPNGGLKQAYINRIDNLVRDAMEDEEIPGFTLAFSRRGKLIFKRAYGYADTASNEWAGTDHRFRIASVSKPITGVSVVHALASQSTWNLNSKVFGSGALFGSDYGTSPYSTFEQDISVRNLLQHTAGWTTDGKLWYFNEPSWGSEHKPFIDYQLQNLSVSNDPGTVGRYSNLGYTIAARVVEKISGQSYEAYTRNQVFAPCGISNVLGPVVGERTRAQKKFMEVSYYPNTNEPADPEVVDPRRMDGSTAWIARPADLLLLARRVDGDDDYEDILASDRITALHTRGAPNSSSGYNWQTYGLGWLCDDYANPTVWGHNGSMAGTRAEWWYRTNGLAYAWAANAQGEISNAALETILNDITANSDWPDIDLFGTYHPAYNAWLAEHFSAVERTEGLDAVLLSPDADPDGDSLPNAAEYYLGRDPRDPDRSPFSVTVVGDNLRVRWSHKIGVEGVDARIQWSQTMNSWSTPLTFQIVNRPDLISQVGYRVQEMLVPMTAARRFARLDFTVR
;
A
#
# COMPACT_ATOMS: atom_id res chain seq x y z
N MET A 1 5.81 7.71 -45.56
CA MET A 1 4.35 7.92 -45.53
C MET A 1 3.55 6.77 -44.90
N LYS A 2 3.87 5.48 -45.13
CA LYS A 2 3.15 4.35 -44.49
C LYS A 2 3.39 4.17 -42.98
N ALA A 3 4.47 4.71 -42.41
CA ALA A 3 4.75 4.67 -40.96
C ALA A 3 3.96 5.72 -40.14
N ILE A 4 3.48 6.80 -40.77
CA ILE A 4 2.70 7.85 -40.10
C ILE A 4 1.21 7.47 -40.01
N LEU A 5 0.73 6.65 -40.94
CA LEU A 5 -0.65 6.14 -40.93
C LEU A 5 -0.87 5.07 -39.84
N LEU A 6 0.17 4.30 -39.47
CA LEU A 6 0.07 3.26 -38.44
C LEU A 6 -0.09 3.86 -37.02
N VAL A 7 0.55 5.01 -36.77
CA VAL A 7 0.40 5.76 -35.50
C VAL A 7 -0.98 6.43 -35.41
N ALA A 8 -1.53 6.89 -36.53
CA ALA A 8 -2.88 7.46 -36.56
C ALA A 8 -3.99 6.39 -36.38
N LEU A 9 -3.77 5.16 -36.88
CA LEU A 9 -4.71 4.05 -36.68
C LEU A 9 -4.68 3.49 -35.24
N LEU A 10 -3.50 3.45 -34.59
CA LEU A 10 -3.37 3.11 -33.16
C LEU A 10 -4.02 4.14 -32.22
N LEU A 11 -4.12 5.41 -32.64
CA LEU A 11 -4.86 6.44 -31.89
C LEU A 11 -6.37 6.40 -32.13
N SER A 12 -6.84 5.77 -33.22
CA SER A 12 -8.28 5.64 -33.54
C SER A 12 -8.95 4.40 -32.94
N SER A 13 -8.17 3.41 -32.49
CA SER A 13 -8.66 2.23 -31.76
C SER A 13 -8.75 2.47 -30.24
N LEU A 14 -8.37 3.65 -29.75
CA LEU A 14 -8.88 4.19 -28.49
C LEU A 14 -10.36 4.58 -28.70
N GLY A 15 -11.20 3.56 -28.87
CA GLY A 15 -12.63 3.71 -28.74
C GLY A 15 -12.90 4.44 -27.43
N LYS A 16 -13.76 5.46 -27.52
CA LYS A 16 -14.24 6.34 -26.45
C LYS A 16 -14.28 5.68 -25.06
N LEU A 17 -13.13 5.52 -24.40
CA LEU A 17 -13.05 5.42 -22.95
C LEU A 17 -13.60 6.77 -22.48
N SER A 18 -14.63 6.75 -21.65
CA SER A 18 -15.05 7.98 -20.98
C SER A 18 -13.80 8.59 -20.36
N ALA A 19 -13.36 9.74 -20.89
CA ALA A 19 -12.00 10.20 -20.68
C ALA A 19 -11.86 10.63 -19.22
N ARG A 20 -11.31 9.74 -18.39
CA ARG A 20 -10.89 10.01 -17.03
C ARG A 20 -10.15 11.35 -17.04
N GLU A 21 -10.57 12.31 -16.22
CA GLU A 21 -9.74 13.49 -16.01
C GLU A 21 -8.46 13.02 -15.32
N PRO A 22 -7.26 13.21 -15.93
CA PRO A 22 -6.02 12.79 -15.29
C PRO A 22 -5.75 13.72 -14.11
N TRP A 23 -5.91 13.19 -12.90
CA TRP A 23 -5.53 13.86 -11.66
C TRP A 23 -4.44 13.04 -10.96
N VAL A 24 -3.45 13.72 -10.42
CA VAL A 24 -2.33 13.12 -9.70
C VAL A 24 -2.19 13.81 -8.37
N THR A 25 -2.28 13.04 -7.29
CA THR A 25 -1.98 13.48 -5.93
C THR A 25 -0.66 12.84 -5.53
N LEU A 26 0.27 13.58 -4.93
CA LEU A 26 1.57 13.11 -4.42
C LEU A 26 1.82 13.72 -3.03
N THR A 27 2.49 13.00 -2.13
CA THR A 27 2.88 13.48 -0.79
C THR A 27 4.33 13.10 -0.49
N GLY A 28 4.94 13.67 0.56
CA GLY A 28 6.33 13.38 0.94
C GLY A 28 7.39 13.99 0.02
N LEU A 29 6.99 14.91 -0.87
CA LEU A 29 7.88 15.46 -1.90
C LEU A 29 8.87 16.47 -1.32
N THR A 30 10.09 16.48 -1.86
CA THR A 30 11.04 17.59 -1.74
C THR A 30 10.70 18.74 -2.69
N GLU A 31 11.25 19.93 -2.45
CA GLU A 31 11.08 21.09 -3.34
C GLU A 31 11.55 20.79 -4.78
N SER A 32 12.70 20.12 -4.92
CA SER A 32 13.25 19.72 -6.22
C SER A 32 12.30 18.79 -6.99
N GLN A 33 11.68 17.84 -6.30
CA GLN A 33 10.70 16.95 -6.92
C GLN A 33 9.45 17.71 -7.33
N VAL A 34 8.91 18.60 -6.50
CA VAL A 34 7.76 19.44 -6.91
C VAL A 34 8.10 20.22 -8.18
N ASN A 35 9.25 20.90 -8.22
CA ASN A 35 9.69 21.66 -9.38
C ASN A 35 9.88 20.78 -10.64
N SER A 36 10.49 19.61 -10.48
CA SER A 36 10.63 18.61 -11.55
C SER A 36 9.28 18.11 -12.08
N ARG A 37 8.31 17.85 -11.19
CA ARG A 37 6.95 17.45 -11.57
C ARG A 37 6.21 18.58 -12.27
N VAL A 38 6.32 19.84 -11.82
CA VAL A 38 5.76 20.98 -12.54
C VAL A 38 6.33 21.05 -13.97
N GLY A 39 7.63 20.87 -14.14
CA GLY A 39 8.24 20.79 -15.47
C GLY A 39 7.66 19.65 -16.32
N THR A 40 7.63 18.45 -15.78
CA THR A 40 7.21 17.23 -16.52
C THR A 40 5.72 17.20 -16.82
N PHE A 41 4.88 17.59 -15.86
CA PHE A 41 3.42 17.55 -15.93
C PHE A 41 2.84 18.75 -16.68
N SER A 42 3.37 19.95 -16.43
CA SER A 42 2.81 21.20 -16.97
C SER A 42 3.45 21.67 -18.26
N ASN A 43 4.73 21.34 -18.49
CA ASN A 43 5.48 21.71 -19.69
C ASN A 43 5.82 20.50 -20.58
N GLY A 44 5.41 19.28 -20.19
CA GLY A 44 5.62 18.03 -20.93
C GLY A 44 4.34 17.19 -21.09
N GLN A 45 4.42 16.24 -22.04
CA GLN A 45 3.56 15.13 -22.50
C GLN A 45 2.17 14.79 -21.87
N LEU A 46 1.80 15.24 -20.66
CA LEU A 46 0.59 14.83 -19.93
C LEU A 46 -0.48 15.92 -19.75
N GLY A 47 -0.17 17.20 -19.94
CA GLY A 47 -1.17 18.27 -19.92
C GLY A 47 -1.79 18.58 -18.54
N LEU A 48 -1.02 18.37 -17.46
CA LEU A 48 -1.47 18.55 -16.07
C LEU A 48 -0.87 19.81 -15.44
N VAL A 49 -1.62 20.49 -14.59
CA VAL A 49 -1.17 21.70 -13.89
C VAL A 49 -1.32 21.57 -12.38
N PRO A 50 -0.41 22.14 -11.57
CA PRO A 50 -0.56 22.15 -10.13
C PRO A 50 -1.80 22.97 -9.75
N GLU A 51 -2.65 22.38 -8.91
CA GLU A 51 -3.89 22.98 -8.43
C GLU A 51 -3.81 23.28 -6.93
N GLN A 52 -3.09 22.45 -6.16
CA GLN A 52 -2.95 22.59 -4.71
C GLN A 52 -1.56 22.16 -4.26
N ILE A 53 -1.07 22.81 -3.21
CA ILE A 53 0.16 22.43 -2.52
C ILE A 53 0.10 22.78 -1.04
N SER A 54 0.57 21.85 -0.20
CA SER A 54 0.72 22.03 1.24
C SER A 54 2.12 21.67 1.67
N GLY A 55 2.77 22.58 2.40
CA GLY A 55 4.02 22.31 3.10
C GLY A 55 3.74 21.80 4.51
N TYR A 56 4.60 20.91 4.97
CA TYR A 56 4.62 20.40 6.34
C TYR A 56 6.04 19.96 6.68
N VAL A 57 6.32 19.77 7.97
CA VAL A 57 7.60 19.25 8.45
C VAL A 57 7.42 17.77 8.80
N GLU A 58 8.30 16.91 8.33
CA GLU A 58 8.32 15.48 8.67
C GLU A 58 9.77 15.14 8.96
N ASN A 59 10.05 14.69 10.21
CA ASN A 59 11.38 14.39 10.70
C ASN A 59 12.37 15.56 10.45
N ASP A 60 12.00 16.76 10.93
CA ASP A 60 12.77 18.01 10.76
C ASP A 60 13.06 18.44 9.31
N VAL A 61 12.46 17.79 8.32
CA VAL A 61 12.60 18.12 6.90
C VAL A 61 11.29 18.65 6.32
N ILE A 62 11.37 19.74 5.56
CA ILE A 62 10.23 20.29 4.83
C ILE A 62 9.84 19.33 3.70
N ARG A 63 8.58 18.89 3.71
CA ARG A 63 7.96 18.06 2.69
C ARG A 63 6.72 18.74 2.12
N PHE A 64 6.32 18.29 0.93
CA PHE A 64 5.16 18.81 0.22
C PHE A 64 4.15 17.72 -0.14
N ALA A 65 2.88 18.04 0.07
CA ALA A 65 1.73 17.35 -0.48
C ALA A 65 1.16 18.21 -1.61
N ALA A 66 0.96 17.64 -2.78
CA ALA A 66 0.56 18.41 -3.96
C ALA A 66 -0.38 17.62 -4.87
N GLN A 67 -1.25 18.37 -5.54
CA GLN A 67 -2.20 17.85 -6.49
C GLN A 67 -2.06 18.55 -7.84
N TRP A 68 -2.07 17.75 -8.90
CA TRP A 68 -2.13 18.19 -10.29
C TRP A 68 -3.42 17.72 -10.93
N GLY A 69 -4.07 18.62 -11.66
CA GLY A 69 -5.30 18.33 -12.42
C GLY A 69 -5.12 18.61 -13.91
N PRO A 70 -6.08 18.20 -14.75
CA PRO A 70 -6.05 18.52 -16.17
C PRO A 70 -6.06 20.02 -16.35
N ARG A 71 -5.31 20.49 -17.33
CA ARG A 71 -5.32 21.89 -17.73
C ARG A 71 -6.72 22.28 -18.23
N LYS A 72 -7.48 23.01 -17.39
CA LYS A 72 -8.83 23.53 -17.72
C LYS A 72 -8.81 24.85 -18.48
N ASP A 73 -7.66 25.51 -18.55
CA ASP A 73 -7.48 26.82 -19.15
C ASP A 73 -6.13 26.95 -19.88
N SER A 74 -6.01 27.94 -20.76
CA SER A 74 -4.75 28.22 -21.48
C SER A 74 -3.67 28.88 -20.62
N TYR A 75 -3.95 29.14 -19.33
CA TYR A 75 -3.08 29.95 -18.50
C TYR A 75 -1.89 29.15 -17.95
N THR A 76 -0.71 29.75 -18.00
CA THR A 76 0.50 29.19 -17.39
C THR A 76 0.37 29.19 -15.87
N ARG A 77 0.82 28.11 -15.22
CA ARG A 77 0.98 28.05 -13.76
C ARG A 77 2.44 28.28 -13.37
N ARG A 78 2.64 28.87 -12.19
CA ARG A 78 3.95 28.99 -11.53
C ARG A 78 3.79 28.64 -10.07
N VAL A 79 4.75 27.90 -9.52
CA VAL A 79 4.77 27.52 -8.10
C VAL A 79 5.89 28.31 -7.40
N VAL A 80 5.61 28.75 -6.19
CA VAL A 80 6.57 29.33 -5.23
C VAL A 80 6.47 28.48 -3.97
N LEU A 81 7.62 28.09 -3.43
CA LEU A 81 7.72 27.17 -2.29
C LEU A 81 8.62 27.77 -1.22
N ASP A 82 8.32 27.41 0.02
CA ASP A 82 9.20 27.59 1.17
C ASP A 82 9.77 29.01 1.32
N GLN A 83 8.89 30.02 1.30
CA GLN A 83 9.31 31.41 1.52
C GLN A 83 8.86 31.93 2.87
N THR A 84 9.75 32.60 3.60
CA THR A 84 9.37 33.40 4.78
C THR A 84 8.36 34.48 4.37
N GLU A 85 7.59 35.02 5.32
CA GLU A 85 6.57 36.04 5.04
C GLU A 85 7.10 37.23 4.22
N VAL A 86 8.28 37.73 4.56
CA VAL A 86 8.93 38.87 3.88
C VAL A 86 9.33 38.50 2.44
N GLN A 87 9.93 37.32 2.25
CA GLN A 87 10.30 36.83 0.92
C GLN A 87 9.05 36.63 0.04
N PHE A 88 8.00 36.08 0.63
CA PHE A 88 6.74 35.82 -0.05
C PHE A 88 6.02 37.11 -0.45
N ALA A 89 5.95 38.11 0.42
CA ALA A 89 5.38 39.42 0.10
C ALA A 89 6.10 40.09 -1.08
N ASN A 90 7.44 40.12 -1.06
CA ASN A 90 8.26 40.70 -2.14
C ASN A 90 8.10 39.93 -3.46
N THR A 91 8.08 38.60 -3.40
CA THR A 91 7.86 37.74 -4.57
C THR A 91 6.47 37.98 -5.15
N ASN A 92 5.45 38.06 -4.30
CA ASN A 92 4.08 38.31 -4.72
C ASN A 92 3.94 39.70 -5.40
N GLU A 93 4.48 40.77 -4.82
CA GLU A 93 4.45 42.11 -5.42
C GLU A 93 5.11 42.11 -6.81
N SER A 94 6.29 41.48 -6.92
CA SER A 94 7.02 41.35 -8.18
C SER A 94 6.22 40.58 -9.23
N LEU A 95 5.60 39.45 -8.85
CA LEU A 95 4.82 38.62 -9.76
C LEU A 95 3.51 39.30 -10.18
N GLN A 96 2.82 39.98 -9.25
CA GLN A 96 1.60 40.71 -9.56
C GLN A 96 1.83 41.85 -10.55
N SER A 97 2.97 42.54 -10.45
CA SER A 97 3.37 43.64 -11.34
C SER A 97 3.50 43.23 -12.82
N ILE A 98 3.73 41.93 -13.08
CA ILE A 98 3.87 41.36 -14.43
C ILE A 98 2.73 40.40 -14.80
N GLY A 99 1.56 40.52 -14.15
CA GLY A 99 0.33 39.82 -14.54
C GLY A 99 0.17 38.40 -14.00
N TRP A 100 0.82 38.04 -12.89
CA TRP A 100 0.51 36.80 -12.18
C TRP A 100 -0.47 37.05 -11.03
N ARG A 101 -1.33 36.07 -10.77
CA ARG A 101 -2.36 36.11 -9.73
C ARG A 101 -2.36 34.81 -8.93
N ILE A 102 -2.44 34.90 -7.61
CA ILE A 102 -2.48 33.73 -6.73
C ILE A 102 -3.82 33.01 -6.92
N VAL A 103 -3.79 31.70 -7.10
CA VAL A 103 -4.98 30.83 -7.11
C VAL A 103 -4.98 29.87 -5.92
N TRP A 104 -3.82 29.71 -5.27
CA TRP A 104 -3.66 28.90 -4.07
C TRP A 104 -2.55 29.49 -3.19
N VAL A 105 -2.80 29.65 -1.90
CA VAL A 105 -1.80 29.99 -0.89
C VAL A 105 -1.85 28.97 0.23
N ASN A 106 -0.69 28.56 0.73
CA ASN A 106 -0.59 27.69 1.88
C ASN A 106 0.48 28.24 2.82
N GLY A 107 0.08 28.56 4.05
CA GLY A 107 1.00 28.82 5.16
C GLY A 107 1.25 27.54 5.95
N PHE A 108 2.47 27.34 6.39
CA PHE A 108 2.87 26.26 7.31
C PHE A 108 3.98 26.76 8.22
N ALA A 109 4.28 26.04 9.30
CA ALA A 109 5.27 26.46 10.27
C ALA A 109 6.51 25.55 10.23
N VAL A 110 7.69 26.15 10.30
CA VAL A 110 8.98 25.48 10.49
C VAL A 110 9.58 26.05 11.76
N ASP A 111 9.74 25.24 12.80
CA ASP A 111 10.18 25.69 14.13
C ASP A 111 9.40 26.90 14.68
N GLY A 112 8.09 26.93 14.39
CA GLY A 112 7.19 28.01 14.80
C GLY A 112 7.28 29.29 13.95
N VAL A 113 8.18 29.34 12.96
CA VAL A 113 8.27 30.44 11.98
C VAL A 113 7.37 30.13 10.78
N PRO A 114 6.55 31.09 10.30
CA PRO A 114 5.67 30.86 9.18
C PRO A 114 6.39 30.93 7.83
N HIS A 115 6.12 29.93 7.00
CA HIS A 115 6.59 29.75 5.63
C HIS A 115 5.39 29.63 4.69
N PHE A 116 5.54 30.07 3.44
CA PHE A 116 4.47 30.19 2.48
C PHE A 116 4.81 29.52 1.15
N ASN A 117 3.83 28.77 0.66
CA ASN A 117 3.76 28.24 -0.68
C ASN A 117 2.63 28.92 -1.44
N ALA A 118 2.79 29.08 -2.76
CA ALA A 118 1.70 29.56 -3.60
C ALA A 118 1.75 29.00 -5.01
N ILE A 119 0.56 28.88 -5.60
CA ILE A 119 0.37 28.63 -7.03
C ILE A 119 -0.18 29.91 -7.64
N TYR A 120 0.51 30.38 -8.68
CA TYR A 120 0.14 31.53 -9.48
C TYR A 120 -0.38 31.09 -10.84
N ARG A 121 -1.33 31.86 -11.36
CA ARG A 121 -1.85 31.79 -12.72
C ARG A 121 -1.49 33.08 -13.46
N LYS A 122 -0.92 32.97 -14.66
CA LYS A 122 -0.66 34.15 -15.50
C LYS A 122 -1.95 34.60 -16.17
N THR A 123 -2.45 35.79 -15.86
CA THR A 123 -3.70 36.32 -16.39
C THR A 123 -3.68 37.85 -16.36
N ASP A 124 -4.30 38.48 -17.36
CA ASP A 124 -4.52 39.94 -17.39
C ASP A 124 -5.67 40.36 -16.43
N GLY A 125 -6.22 39.40 -15.67
CA GLY A 125 -7.42 39.54 -14.85
C GLY A 125 -7.31 40.37 -13.57
N ALA A 126 -8.45 40.39 -12.88
CA ALA A 126 -8.85 41.26 -11.77
C ALA A 126 -7.78 41.52 -10.68
N ALA A 127 -7.90 42.69 -10.04
CA ALA A 127 -7.11 43.04 -8.88
C ALA A 127 -7.31 42.02 -7.75
N GLN A 128 -6.23 41.73 -7.03
CA GLN A 128 -6.19 40.78 -5.92
C GLN A 128 -5.82 41.48 -4.62
N VAL A 129 -6.47 41.08 -3.54
CA VAL A 129 -6.09 41.46 -2.18
C VAL A 129 -5.53 40.22 -1.50
N LEU A 130 -4.25 40.29 -1.12
CA LEU A 130 -3.57 39.28 -0.29
C LEU A 130 -3.46 39.81 1.14
N ARG A 131 -3.86 39.01 2.12
CA ARG A 131 -3.60 39.28 3.54
C ARG A 131 -2.91 38.07 4.17
N LEU A 132 -1.87 38.33 4.96
CA LEU A 132 -1.07 37.33 5.68
C LEU A 132 -1.01 37.73 7.16
N GLY A 133 -0.84 36.77 8.05
CA GLY A 133 -0.59 37.03 9.47
C GLY A 133 -1.78 37.56 10.28
N ASP A 134 -2.98 37.59 9.68
CA ASP A 134 -4.19 38.06 10.36
C ASP A 134 -4.55 37.14 11.53
N SER A 135 -5.00 37.72 12.64
CA SER A 135 -5.75 37.00 13.68
C SER A 135 -7.16 36.66 13.18
N LEU A 136 -7.87 35.78 13.90
CA LEU A 136 -9.27 35.45 13.57
C LEU A 136 -10.15 36.71 13.46
N SER A 137 -10.06 37.64 14.41
CA SER A 137 -10.89 38.85 14.42
C SER A 137 -10.55 39.80 13.28
N GLN A 138 -9.26 39.92 12.93
CA GLN A 138 -8.80 40.70 11.79
C GLN A 138 -9.31 40.10 10.48
N HIS A 139 -9.18 38.77 10.32
CA HIS A 139 -9.64 38.06 9.14
C HIS A 139 -11.17 38.16 8.96
N GLN A 140 -11.96 37.91 10.01
CA GLN A 140 -13.42 38.04 9.97
C GLN A 140 -13.87 39.47 9.62
N SER A 141 -13.18 40.48 10.17
CA SER A 141 -13.46 41.89 9.84
C SER A 141 -13.19 42.16 8.35
N ALA A 142 -12.08 41.65 7.84
CA ALA A 142 -11.70 41.77 6.44
C ALA A 142 -12.71 41.08 5.51
N ASP A 143 -13.06 39.83 5.79
CA ASP A 143 -14.02 39.04 5.00
C ASP A 143 -15.40 39.70 4.96
N ASN A 144 -15.89 40.19 6.11
CA ASN A 144 -17.15 40.95 6.20
C ASN A 144 -17.11 42.24 5.37
N SER A 145 -15.98 42.96 5.40
CA SER A 145 -15.84 44.21 4.63
C SER A 145 -15.78 43.96 3.11
N MET A 146 -15.22 42.82 2.70
CA MET A 146 -14.99 42.47 1.30
C MET A 146 -16.15 41.73 0.64
N GLY A 147 -17.04 41.09 1.41
CA GLY A 147 -18.07 40.16 0.91
C GLY A 147 -19.04 40.69 -0.16
N ASN A 148 -19.09 42.01 -0.41
CA ASN A 148 -19.88 42.62 -1.49
C ASN A 148 -19.08 43.03 -2.73
N THR A 149 -17.75 43.11 -2.64
CA THR A 149 -16.88 43.65 -3.70
C THR A 149 -15.87 42.62 -4.22
N HIS A 150 -15.56 41.62 -3.40
CA HIS A 150 -14.62 40.57 -3.72
C HIS A 150 -15.19 39.21 -3.31
N PHE A 151 -14.70 38.14 -3.95
CA PHE A 151 -14.94 36.78 -3.50
C PHE A 151 -13.64 36.15 -2.97
N LEU A 152 -13.76 35.32 -1.94
CA LEU A 152 -12.63 34.61 -1.35
C LEU A 152 -12.16 33.49 -2.29
N GLU A 153 -10.97 33.66 -2.87
CA GLU A 153 -10.36 32.67 -3.77
C GLU A 153 -9.85 31.49 -2.97
N ASN A 154 -9.04 31.76 -1.95
CA ASN A 154 -8.38 30.76 -1.14
C ASN A 154 -8.13 31.29 0.27
N LEU A 155 -8.15 30.37 1.24
CA LEU A 155 -7.91 30.61 2.66
C LEU A 155 -7.01 29.51 3.19
N CYS A 156 -6.00 29.86 3.96
CA CYS A 156 -5.18 28.92 4.70
C CYS A 156 -5.09 29.36 6.16
N VAL A 157 -5.19 28.40 7.07
CA VAL A 157 -4.97 28.60 8.50
C VAL A 157 -3.67 27.91 8.88
N TYR A 158 -2.78 28.64 9.54
CA TYR A 158 -1.45 28.16 9.91
C TYR A 158 -1.02 28.67 11.28
N ARG A 159 0.14 28.21 11.75
CA ARG A 159 0.70 28.56 13.06
C ARG A 159 1.87 29.53 12.93
N GLU A 160 1.91 30.49 13.85
CA GLU A 160 3.09 31.30 14.15
C GLU A 160 3.36 31.13 15.65
N GLY A 161 4.31 30.27 15.99
CA GLY A 161 4.50 29.75 17.34
C GLY A 161 3.20 29.15 17.91
N THR A 162 2.65 29.77 18.95
CA THR A 162 1.40 29.36 19.60
C THR A 162 0.16 30.02 19.02
N LEU A 163 0.31 30.97 18.10
CA LEU A 163 -0.80 31.75 17.54
C LEU A 163 -1.34 31.09 16.26
N VAL A 164 -2.66 31.14 16.11
CA VAL A 164 -3.36 30.76 14.88
C VAL A 164 -3.46 31.99 13.98
N LYS A 165 -3.03 31.85 12.73
CA LYS A 165 -2.95 32.91 11.73
C LYS A 165 -3.66 32.53 10.44
N TYR A 166 -4.07 33.54 9.69
CA TYR A 166 -4.82 33.39 8.45
C TYR A 166 -4.03 34.00 7.28
N ALA A 167 -3.94 33.24 6.18
CA ALA A 167 -3.48 33.70 4.88
C ALA A 167 -4.63 33.58 3.89
N ALA A 168 -5.02 34.69 3.26
CA ALA A 168 -6.23 34.75 2.47
C ALA A 168 -6.05 35.61 1.22
N VAL A 169 -6.68 35.15 0.13
CA VAL A 169 -6.66 35.81 -1.17
C VAL A 169 -8.08 36.09 -1.60
N TRP A 170 -8.38 37.35 -1.86
CA TRP A 170 -9.65 37.78 -2.44
C TRP A 170 -9.46 38.31 -3.85
N ASN A 171 -10.36 37.93 -4.75
CA ASN A 171 -10.42 38.40 -6.12
C ASN A 171 -11.56 39.41 -6.26
N GLN A 172 -11.31 40.54 -6.93
CA GLN A 172 -12.38 41.49 -7.25
C GLN A 172 -13.42 40.81 -8.15
N ALA A 173 -14.69 40.86 -7.77
CA ALA A 173 -15.71 40.00 -8.36
C ALA A 173 -16.04 40.35 -9.82
N ALA A 174 -16.13 39.32 -10.68
CA ALA A 174 -17.10 39.30 -11.76
C ALA A 174 -18.42 38.76 -11.17
N PHE A 175 -19.54 39.42 -11.44
CA PHE A 175 -20.86 39.15 -10.84
C PHE A 175 -21.18 37.64 -10.64
N GLY A 176 -21.63 37.25 -9.44
CA GLY A 176 -22.32 35.97 -9.19
C GLY A 176 -21.63 34.91 -8.34
N LEU A 177 -20.38 35.09 -7.92
CA LEU A 177 -19.67 34.14 -7.02
C LEU A 177 -19.86 34.53 -5.55
N ALA A 178 -20.50 33.66 -4.77
CA ALA A 178 -20.64 33.84 -3.32
C ALA A 178 -19.81 32.81 -2.56
N THR A 179 -19.15 33.26 -1.49
CA THR A 179 -18.35 32.43 -0.56
C THR A 179 -18.95 32.47 0.84
N LYS A 180 -18.84 31.37 1.58
CA LYS A 180 -19.18 31.28 3.00
C LYS A 180 -18.02 30.61 3.74
N VAL A 181 -17.70 31.08 4.94
CA VAL A 181 -16.64 30.49 5.78
C VAL A 181 -17.20 30.14 7.15
N SER A 182 -16.89 28.95 7.66
CA SER A 182 -17.15 28.54 9.05
C SER A 182 -15.81 28.36 9.76
N TYR A 183 -15.67 28.90 10.97
CA TYR A 183 -14.40 29.01 11.68
C TYR A 183 -14.38 28.21 12.98
N GLY A 184 -13.22 27.65 13.34
CA GLY A 184 -13.00 27.08 14.68
C GLY A 184 -13.84 25.86 15.01
N LEU A 185 -14.27 25.11 14.01
CA LEU A 185 -15.12 23.93 14.15
C LEU A 185 -14.34 22.80 14.84
N THR A 186 -14.96 22.11 15.79
CA THR A 186 -14.56 20.76 16.21
C THR A 186 -14.83 19.74 15.10
N GLY A 187 -14.39 18.49 15.26
CA GLY A 187 -14.71 17.41 14.31
C GLY A 187 -16.22 17.15 14.19
N GLU A 188 -16.95 17.21 15.30
CA GLU A 188 -18.41 17.05 15.31
C GLU A 188 -19.09 18.23 14.60
N GLU A 189 -18.68 19.47 14.89
CA GLU A 189 -19.21 20.66 14.24
C GLU A 189 -18.85 20.72 12.75
N LEU A 190 -17.70 20.19 12.33
CA LEU A 190 -17.35 20.03 10.93
C LEU A 190 -18.35 19.10 10.23
N ASN A 191 -18.68 17.95 10.82
CA ASN A 191 -19.66 17.03 10.26
C ASN A 191 -21.05 17.70 10.17
N ALA A 192 -21.45 18.46 11.18
CA ALA A 192 -22.70 19.22 11.17
C ALA A 192 -22.70 20.34 10.12
N ASP A 193 -21.60 21.09 9.98
CA ASP A 193 -21.43 22.11 8.95
C ASP A 193 -21.49 21.49 7.55
N VAL A 194 -20.85 20.33 7.34
CA VAL A 194 -20.95 19.59 6.08
C VAL A 194 -22.39 19.21 5.76
N ALA A 195 -23.09 18.57 6.70
CA ALA A 195 -24.47 18.14 6.50
C ALA A 195 -25.43 19.32 6.25
N ALA A 196 -25.23 20.45 6.93
CA ALA A 196 -26.09 21.63 6.82
C ALA A 196 -25.92 22.40 5.49
N ASN A 197 -24.73 22.35 4.88
CA ASN A 197 -24.43 23.10 3.67
C ASN A 197 -24.48 22.25 2.38
N GLN A 198 -24.35 20.93 2.49
CA GLN A 198 -24.38 20.00 1.36
C GLN A 198 -25.67 20.16 0.55
N GLY A 199 -25.54 20.26 -0.78
CA GLY A 199 -26.67 20.44 -1.72
C GLY A 199 -27.06 21.89 -1.99
N ALA A 200 -26.64 22.86 -1.17
CA ALA A 200 -26.80 24.29 -1.43
C ALA A 200 -25.46 25.00 -1.72
N TRP A 201 -24.37 24.45 -1.17
CA TRP A 201 -23.01 24.93 -1.35
C TRP A 201 -22.07 23.76 -1.66
N ARG A 202 -20.96 24.08 -2.32
CA ARG A 202 -19.86 23.15 -2.53
C ARG A 202 -18.73 23.48 -1.57
N LEU A 203 -18.30 22.49 -0.79
CA LEU A 203 -17.09 22.62 0.02
C LEU A 203 -15.89 22.77 -0.93
N HIS A 204 -15.08 23.80 -0.70
CA HIS A 204 -13.96 24.13 -1.56
C HIS A 204 -12.63 23.94 -0.85
N ASN A 205 -12.58 24.19 0.46
CA ASN A 205 -11.37 24.11 1.25
C ASN A 205 -11.71 23.77 2.70
N VAL A 206 -10.89 22.92 3.32
CA VAL A 206 -10.90 22.68 4.77
C VAL A 206 -9.49 22.81 5.31
N CYS A 207 -9.30 23.75 6.22
CA CYS A 207 -8.05 23.99 6.92
C CYS A 207 -8.12 23.37 8.32
N GLY A 208 -7.41 22.28 8.54
CA GLY A 208 -7.13 21.71 9.86
C GLY A 208 -5.98 22.44 10.55
N TYR A 209 -6.12 22.68 11.85
CA TYR A 209 -5.11 23.29 12.72
C TYR A 209 -5.36 22.93 14.19
N THR A 210 -4.45 23.31 15.08
CA THR A 210 -4.62 23.16 16.53
C THR A 210 -4.61 24.52 17.23
N ASN A 211 -5.44 24.67 18.26
CA ASN A 211 -5.35 25.79 19.20
C ASN A 211 -4.30 25.47 20.27
N ALA A 212 -3.57 26.46 20.80
CA ALA A 212 -2.57 26.23 21.85
C ALA A 212 -3.17 25.57 23.10
N PHE A 213 -2.35 24.69 23.71
CA PHE A 213 -2.53 23.93 24.96
C PHE A 213 -3.78 24.29 25.78
N ALA A 214 -4.75 23.37 25.82
CA ALA A 214 -5.58 23.26 27.00
C ALA A 214 -4.67 22.93 28.20
N ILE A 215 -4.86 23.61 29.33
CA ILE A 215 -4.24 23.21 30.61
C ILE A 215 -4.75 21.78 30.87
N GLY A 216 -3.93 20.76 30.62
CA GLY A 216 -4.36 19.36 30.68
C GLY A 216 -3.78 18.41 29.62
N GLY A 217 -3.05 18.89 28.61
CA GLY A 217 -2.13 18.04 27.83
C GLY A 217 -2.50 17.70 26.39
N GLU A 218 -3.63 18.16 25.84
CA GLU A 218 -3.95 17.99 24.42
C GLU A 218 -4.39 19.32 23.78
N SER A 219 -3.83 19.64 22.60
CA SER A 219 -4.25 20.77 21.78
C SER A 219 -5.33 20.28 20.81
N PRO A 220 -6.62 20.60 21.03
CA PRO A 220 -7.70 19.96 20.30
C PRO A 220 -7.72 20.44 18.84
N LEU A 221 -8.01 19.50 17.93
CA LEU A 221 -8.14 19.78 16.49
C LEU A 221 -9.28 20.77 16.23
N ARG A 222 -9.04 21.67 15.28
CA ARG A 222 -9.98 22.68 14.81
C ARG A 222 -9.95 22.75 13.29
N TYR A 223 -11.09 23.12 12.72
CA TYR A 223 -11.28 23.23 11.28
C TYR A 223 -11.88 24.57 10.89
N THR A 224 -11.42 25.11 9.77
CA THR A 224 -12.07 26.21 9.06
C THR A 224 -12.48 25.74 7.67
N THR A 225 -13.74 25.90 7.31
CA THR A 225 -14.30 25.45 6.03
C THR A 225 -14.60 26.64 5.13
N VAL A 226 -14.33 26.51 3.83
CA VAL A 226 -14.71 27.49 2.80
C VAL A 226 -15.67 26.84 1.82
N TRP A 227 -16.80 27.48 1.61
CA TRP A 227 -17.92 27.04 0.77
C TRP A 227 -18.13 28.01 -0.39
N LYS A 228 -18.42 27.50 -1.60
CA LYS A 228 -18.67 28.30 -2.82
C LYS A 228 -20.01 27.95 -3.49
N LYS A 229 -20.65 28.93 -4.15
CA LYS A 229 -21.89 28.82 -4.95
C LYS A 229 -21.64 29.04 -6.46
N PRO A 230 -22.44 28.46 -7.39
CA PRO A 230 -23.14 27.18 -7.34
C PRO A 230 -22.34 26.11 -8.10
N ASP A 231 -22.02 24.99 -7.46
CA ASP A 231 -21.45 23.84 -8.15
C ASP A 231 -22.05 22.57 -7.54
N LEU A 232 -23.30 22.31 -7.94
CA LEU A 232 -24.21 21.37 -7.29
C LEU A 232 -24.33 20.01 -8.02
N SER A 233 -23.63 19.82 -9.14
CA SER A 233 -23.88 18.65 -10.01
C SER A 233 -23.02 17.43 -9.71
N THR A 234 -22.07 17.51 -8.78
CA THR A 234 -21.16 16.39 -8.47
C THR A 234 -21.22 16.01 -7.01
N SER A 235 -21.53 14.74 -6.73
CA SER A 235 -21.32 14.13 -5.41
C SER A 235 -19.88 14.35 -4.95
N TRP A 236 -19.67 14.44 -3.64
CA TRP A 236 -18.35 14.62 -3.06
C TRP A 236 -18.32 14.07 -1.64
N GLY A 237 -17.13 13.81 -1.12
CA GLY A 237 -16.90 13.34 0.25
C GLY A 237 -15.65 13.97 0.84
N ILE A 238 -15.63 14.14 2.16
CA ILE A 238 -14.48 14.65 2.91
C ILE A 238 -14.15 13.68 4.04
N ILE A 239 -12.85 13.46 4.26
CA ILE A 239 -12.34 12.79 5.45
C ILE A 239 -11.25 13.68 6.03
N PRO A 240 -11.43 14.21 7.27
CA PRO A 240 -10.45 15.08 7.90
C PRO A 240 -9.48 14.32 8.82
N ALA A 241 -8.34 14.96 9.12
CA ALA A 241 -7.35 14.56 10.12
C ALA A 241 -6.91 13.08 10.06
N MET A 242 -6.61 12.60 8.86
CA MET A 242 -6.01 11.28 8.67
C MET A 242 -4.50 11.36 8.93
N THR A 243 -3.93 10.30 9.51
CA THR A 243 -2.48 10.06 9.41
C THR A 243 -2.11 9.84 7.94
N LYS A 244 -0.81 9.83 7.64
CA LYS A 244 -0.30 9.57 6.29
C LYS A 244 -0.77 8.21 5.76
N GLU A 245 -0.68 7.18 6.59
CA GLU A 245 -1.08 5.80 6.30
C GLU A 245 -2.59 5.73 6.02
N ASN A 246 -3.38 6.36 6.89
CA ASN A 246 -4.84 6.39 6.75
C ASN A 246 -5.30 7.22 5.55
N PHE A 247 -4.55 8.25 5.15
CA PHE A 247 -4.80 8.98 3.91
C PHE A 247 -4.59 8.08 2.69
N PHE A 248 -3.47 7.35 2.60
CA PHE A 248 -3.22 6.43 1.49
C PHE A 248 -4.23 5.29 1.42
N ALA A 249 -4.56 4.69 2.58
CA ALA A 249 -5.60 3.67 2.65
C ALA A 249 -6.93 4.21 2.11
N THR A 250 -7.33 5.40 2.57
CA THR A 250 -8.54 6.08 2.11
C THR A 250 -8.52 6.41 0.63
N ASP A 251 -7.46 7.03 0.12
CA ASP A 251 -7.36 7.42 -1.30
C ASP A 251 -7.39 6.18 -2.21
N SER A 252 -6.72 5.09 -1.82
CA SER A 252 -6.78 3.81 -2.54
C SER A 252 -8.19 3.22 -2.58
N ASN A 253 -8.97 3.37 -1.50
CA ASN A 253 -10.36 2.92 -1.42
C ASN A 253 -11.29 3.80 -2.28
N GLN A 254 -11.13 5.12 -2.24
CA GLN A 254 -11.94 6.05 -3.02
C GLN A 254 -11.66 5.90 -4.52
N THR A 255 -10.38 5.87 -4.91
CA THR A 255 -9.99 5.62 -6.31
C THR A 255 -10.42 4.24 -6.80
N GLY A 256 -10.39 3.25 -5.92
CA GLY A 256 -10.86 1.89 -6.16
C GLY A 256 -12.37 1.78 -6.45
N VAL A 257 -13.18 2.76 -6.06
CA VAL A 257 -14.61 2.81 -6.40
C VAL A 257 -14.93 3.85 -7.47
N GLY A 258 -13.90 4.33 -8.18
CA GLY A 258 -14.06 5.26 -9.29
C GLY A 258 -14.23 6.71 -8.84
N TRP A 259 -13.63 7.10 -7.71
CA TRP A 259 -13.53 8.49 -7.29
C TRP A 259 -12.10 9.00 -7.53
N ARG A 260 -11.89 10.31 -7.37
CA ARG A 260 -10.58 10.96 -7.45
C ARG A 260 -10.43 11.97 -6.34
N THR A 261 -9.22 12.13 -5.82
CA THR A 261 -8.92 13.26 -4.96
C THR A 261 -9.19 14.57 -5.72
N SER A 262 -9.67 15.57 -5.01
CA SER A 262 -10.04 16.90 -5.52
C SER A 262 -9.59 18.04 -4.61
N PHE A 263 -9.22 17.68 -3.37
CA PHE A 263 -8.62 18.56 -2.41
C PHE A 263 -7.66 17.75 -1.53
N LEU A 264 -6.52 18.33 -1.19
CA LEU A 264 -5.56 17.81 -0.24
C LEU A 264 -4.96 18.97 0.57
N GLN A 265 -5.03 18.86 1.90
CA GLN A 265 -4.25 19.67 2.82
C GLN A 265 -3.42 18.73 3.71
N ALA A 266 -2.15 19.07 3.90
CA ALA A 266 -1.30 18.46 4.93
C ALA A 266 -0.87 19.52 5.95
N TRP A 267 -0.78 19.16 7.23
CA TRP A 267 -0.28 20.04 8.30
C TRP A 267 0.27 19.25 9.49
N ASN A 268 1.01 19.92 10.36
CA ASN A 268 1.57 19.35 11.58
C ASN A 268 0.66 19.50 12.80
N GLN A 269 0.46 18.41 13.55
CA GLN A 269 -0.01 18.40 14.93
C GLN A 269 1.12 17.88 15.83
N GLY A 270 1.91 18.80 16.41
CA GLY A 270 3.18 18.40 17.02
C GLY A 270 4.07 17.76 15.95
N ASP A 271 4.64 16.60 16.25
CA ASP A 271 5.52 15.87 15.33
C ASP A 271 4.74 15.03 14.30
N GLN A 272 3.42 14.89 14.47
CA GLN A 272 2.58 14.11 13.56
C GLN A 272 2.12 14.95 12.36
N VAL A 273 2.16 14.34 11.17
CA VAL A 273 1.56 14.91 9.95
C VAL A 273 0.13 14.39 9.78
N LEU A 274 -0.80 15.32 9.57
CA LEU A 274 -2.21 15.02 9.31
C LEU A 274 -2.65 15.52 7.93
N PHE A 275 -3.63 14.82 7.36
CA PHE A 275 -4.18 15.09 6.05
C PHE A 275 -5.70 15.30 6.09
N ASN A 276 -6.17 16.31 5.37
CA ASN A 276 -7.57 16.49 5.01
C ASN A 276 -7.65 16.27 3.50
N ALA A 277 -8.59 15.45 3.05
CA ALA A 277 -8.79 15.28 1.63
C ALA A 277 -10.27 15.21 1.27
N MET A 278 -10.57 15.61 0.03
CA MET A 278 -11.90 15.50 -0.54
C MET A 278 -11.86 14.77 -1.86
N TRP A 279 -12.90 14.00 -2.15
CA TRP A 279 -13.00 13.20 -3.37
C TRP A 279 -14.26 13.52 -4.18
N LEU A 280 -14.17 13.30 -5.49
CA LEU A 280 -15.25 13.42 -6.46
C LEU A 280 -15.37 12.14 -7.29
N PRO A 281 -16.58 11.77 -7.75
CA PRO A 281 -16.76 10.73 -8.75
C PRO A 281 -15.92 10.98 -10.01
N ASN A 282 -15.39 9.92 -10.59
CA ASN A 282 -14.47 9.93 -11.74
C ASN A 282 -14.68 8.71 -12.66
N GLY A 283 -15.93 8.31 -12.87
CA GLY A 283 -16.27 7.07 -13.57
C GLY A 283 -16.09 5.87 -12.65
N GLY A 284 -17.14 5.09 -12.45
CA GLY A 284 -17.15 3.99 -11.48
C GLY A 284 -18.56 3.42 -11.34
N LEU A 285 -18.72 2.43 -10.47
CA LEU A 285 -20.04 1.89 -10.17
C LEU A 285 -20.97 2.97 -9.62
N LYS A 286 -22.27 2.87 -9.94
CA LYS A 286 -23.29 3.76 -9.37
C LYS A 286 -23.28 3.64 -7.85
N GLN A 287 -23.48 4.77 -7.16
CA GLN A 287 -23.46 4.83 -5.70
C GLN A 287 -24.40 3.81 -5.04
N ALA A 288 -25.56 3.54 -5.64
CA ALA A 288 -26.50 2.54 -5.12
C ALA A 288 -25.91 1.13 -5.04
N TYR A 289 -25.10 0.71 -6.02
CA TYR A 289 -24.42 -0.58 -5.99
C TYR A 289 -23.28 -0.58 -4.98
N ILE A 290 -22.51 0.52 -4.90
CA ILE A 290 -21.45 0.68 -3.89
C ILE A 290 -22.03 0.53 -2.48
N ASN A 291 -23.16 1.17 -2.18
CA ASN A 291 -23.81 1.06 -0.87
C ASN A 291 -24.27 -0.37 -0.55
N ARG A 292 -24.78 -1.11 -1.55
CA ARG A 292 -25.17 -2.52 -1.35
C ARG A 292 -23.98 -3.42 -1.04
N ILE A 293 -22.86 -3.20 -1.72
CA ILE A 293 -21.61 -3.92 -1.48
C ILE A 293 -21.06 -3.55 -0.10
N ASP A 294 -21.03 -2.26 0.24
CA ASP A 294 -20.55 -1.76 1.54
C ASP A 294 -21.34 -2.37 2.69
N ASN A 295 -22.67 -2.43 2.59
CA ASN A 295 -23.52 -3.03 3.62
C ASN A 295 -23.25 -4.55 3.72
N LEU A 296 -23.22 -5.26 2.59
CA LEU A 296 -22.92 -6.70 2.59
C LEU A 296 -21.60 -7.02 3.31
N VAL A 297 -20.55 -6.24 3.04
CA VAL A 297 -19.24 -6.47 3.66
C VAL A 297 -19.26 -6.07 5.14
N ARG A 298 -19.85 -4.93 5.49
CA ARG A 298 -19.90 -4.44 6.89
C ARG A 298 -20.71 -5.37 7.79
N ASP A 299 -21.85 -5.85 7.32
CA ASP A 299 -22.70 -6.80 8.05
C ASP A 299 -21.89 -8.08 8.35
N ALA A 300 -21.21 -8.64 7.34
CA ALA A 300 -20.35 -9.80 7.54
C ALA A 300 -19.15 -9.54 8.47
N MET A 301 -18.53 -8.35 8.39
CA MET A 301 -17.43 -8.00 9.28
C MET A 301 -17.87 -7.88 10.74
N GLU A 302 -19.08 -7.36 10.99
CA GLU A 302 -19.67 -7.27 12.32
C GLU A 302 -20.06 -8.66 12.84
N ASP A 303 -20.77 -9.45 12.04
CA ASP A 303 -21.28 -10.78 12.41
C ASP A 303 -20.15 -11.79 12.68
N GLU A 304 -19.05 -11.73 11.90
CA GLU A 304 -17.94 -12.68 11.94
C GLU A 304 -16.69 -12.12 12.64
N GLU A 305 -16.80 -10.94 13.27
CA GLU A 305 -15.71 -10.27 14.00
C GLU A 305 -14.44 -10.05 13.16
N ILE A 306 -14.60 -9.67 11.88
CA ILE A 306 -13.48 -9.49 10.94
C ILE A 306 -12.91 -8.07 11.08
N PRO A 307 -11.63 -7.90 11.49
CA PRO A 307 -11.06 -6.56 11.67
C PRO A 307 -10.83 -5.81 10.35
N GLY A 308 -10.43 -6.52 9.30
CA GLY A 308 -10.05 -5.95 8.01
C GLY A 308 -10.42 -6.86 6.84
N PHE A 309 -10.99 -6.26 5.80
CA PHE A 309 -11.51 -6.96 4.62
C PHE A 309 -11.16 -6.20 3.34
N THR A 310 -10.93 -6.90 2.23
CA THR A 310 -10.72 -6.29 0.91
C THR A 310 -11.42 -7.09 -0.18
N LEU A 311 -11.98 -6.41 -1.17
CA LEU A 311 -12.76 -6.98 -2.28
C LEU A 311 -12.42 -6.28 -3.58
N ALA A 312 -12.41 -7.03 -4.70
CA ALA A 312 -12.24 -6.49 -6.03
C ALA A 312 -13.08 -7.24 -7.08
N PHE A 313 -13.51 -6.52 -8.12
CA PHE A 313 -14.21 -7.06 -9.28
C PHE A 313 -13.54 -6.62 -10.58
N SER A 314 -13.50 -7.53 -11.54
CA SER A 314 -13.14 -7.24 -12.92
C SER A 314 -14.18 -7.78 -13.87
N ARG A 315 -14.35 -7.12 -15.00
CA ARG A 315 -15.21 -7.57 -16.08
C ARG A 315 -14.45 -7.44 -17.40
N ARG A 316 -14.35 -8.54 -18.14
CA ARG A 316 -13.67 -8.60 -19.45
C ARG A 316 -12.24 -8.07 -19.34
N GLY A 317 -11.52 -8.57 -18.34
CA GLY A 317 -10.15 -8.19 -17.98
C GLY A 317 -9.92 -6.75 -17.52
N LYS A 318 -10.96 -5.93 -17.35
CA LYS A 318 -10.87 -4.56 -16.78
C LYS A 318 -11.26 -4.56 -15.31
N LEU A 319 -10.46 -3.93 -14.44
CA LEU A 319 -10.82 -3.77 -13.03
C LEU A 319 -11.87 -2.67 -12.90
N ILE A 320 -13.01 -2.97 -12.30
CA ILE A 320 -14.15 -2.04 -12.24
C ILE A 320 -14.46 -1.53 -10.83
N PHE A 321 -13.96 -2.25 -9.82
CA PHE A 321 -14.16 -1.94 -8.41
C PHE A 321 -13.06 -2.62 -7.59
N LYS A 322 -12.54 -1.92 -6.59
CA LYS A 322 -11.78 -2.48 -5.49
C LYS A 322 -12.00 -1.63 -4.24
N ARG A 323 -12.14 -2.26 -3.08
CA ARG A 323 -12.30 -1.55 -1.81
C ARG A 323 -11.84 -2.40 -0.64
N ALA A 324 -11.24 -1.75 0.35
CA ALA A 324 -10.95 -2.32 1.65
C ALA A 324 -11.75 -1.63 2.76
N TYR A 325 -11.91 -2.35 3.87
CA TYR A 325 -12.77 -2.02 5.00
C TYR A 325 -12.05 -2.37 6.31
N GLY A 326 -12.32 -1.60 7.37
CA GLY A 326 -11.75 -1.84 8.70
C GLY A 326 -10.26 -1.51 8.78
N TYR A 327 -9.49 -2.38 9.45
CA TYR A 327 -8.11 -2.13 9.84
C TYR A 327 -7.14 -3.11 9.18
N ALA A 328 -6.04 -2.57 8.65
CA ALA A 328 -4.86 -3.36 8.35
C ALA A 328 -4.15 -3.75 9.65
N ASP A 329 -4.16 -2.87 10.65
CA ASP A 329 -3.61 -3.13 11.97
C ASP A 329 -4.37 -2.36 13.05
N THR A 330 -5.07 -3.10 13.92
CA THR A 330 -5.88 -2.55 15.02
C THR A 330 -5.07 -1.94 16.16
N ALA A 331 -3.80 -2.30 16.35
CA ALA A 331 -2.99 -1.74 17.44
C ALA A 331 -2.45 -0.35 17.10
N SER A 332 -2.13 -0.13 15.83
CA SER A 332 -1.68 1.17 15.31
C SER A 332 -2.81 2.05 14.77
N ASN A 333 -4.05 1.55 14.76
CA ASN A 333 -5.20 2.19 14.12
C ASN A 333 -4.98 2.50 12.62
N GLU A 334 -4.21 1.62 11.94
CA GLU A 334 -3.96 1.69 10.51
C GLU A 334 -5.17 1.12 9.74
N TRP A 335 -5.81 1.95 8.93
CA TRP A 335 -6.97 1.58 8.14
C TRP A 335 -6.59 0.69 6.96
N ALA A 336 -7.44 -0.29 6.66
CA ALA A 336 -7.27 -1.13 5.50
C ALA A 336 -7.49 -0.33 4.21
N GLY A 337 -6.56 -0.46 3.28
CA GLY A 337 -6.59 0.12 1.93
C GLY A 337 -6.41 -0.96 0.87
N THR A 338 -6.82 -0.69 -0.37
CA THR A 338 -6.76 -1.68 -1.47
C THR A 338 -5.35 -2.09 -1.89
N ASP A 339 -4.33 -1.36 -1.42
CA ASP A 339 -2.92 -1.68 -1.63
C ASP A 339 -2.33 -2.57 -0.53
N HIS A 340 -3.08 -2.84 0.55
CA HIS A 340 -2.68 -3.80 1.58
C HIS A 340 -2.80 -5.23 1.08
N ARG A 341 -1.83 -6.04 1.48
CA ARG A 341 -1.69 -7.44 1.11
C ARG A 341 -2.17 -8.34 2.24
N PHE A 342 -2.84 -9.42 1.85
CA PHE A 342 -3.39 -10.41 2.74
C PHE A 342 -2.80 -11.78 2.38
N ARG A 343 -2.51 -12.61 3.37
CA ARG A 343 -2.31 -14.06 3.16
C ARG A 343 -3.55 -14.58 2.42
N ILE A 344 -3.34 -15.29 1.32
CA ILE A 344 -4.45 -15.82 0.52
C ILE A 344 -4.68 -17.32 0.71
N ALA A 345 -3.92 -17.94 1.62
CA ALA A 345 -4.03 -19.35 1.97
C ALA A 345 -4.12 -20.23 0.70
N SER A 346 -5.07 -21.15 0.64
CA SER A 346 -5.18 -22.12 -0.46
C SER A 346 -5.50 -21.53 -1.85
N VAL A 347 -5.83 -20.24 -1.95
CA VAL A 347 -5.86 -19.50 -3.24
C VAL A 347 -4.47 -19.43 -3.89
N SER A 348 -3.41 -19.77 -3.14
CA SER A 348 -2.06 -20.03 -3.65
C SER A 348 -1.98 -21.16 -4.69
N LYS A 349 -2.90 -22.14 -4.65
CA LYS A 349 -2.86 -23.34 -5.52
C LYS A 349 -3.09 -23.03 -7.00
N PRO A 350 -4.07 -22.21 -7.40
CA PRO A 350 -4.16 -21.69 -8.77
C PRO A 350 -2.84 -21.10 -9.29
N ILE A 351 -2.15 -20.29 -8.50
CA ILE A 351 -0.86 -19.68 -8.86
C ILE A 351 0.20 -20.76 -9.12
N THR A 352 0.29 -21.76 -8.25
CA THR A 352 1.18 -22.92 -8.45
C THR A 352 0.82 -23.73 -9.68
N GLY A 353 -0.48 -23.95 -9.92
CA GLY A 353 -0.97 -24.64 -11.12
C GLY A 353 -0.51 -23.95 -12.40
N VAL A 354 -0.72 -22.63 -12.49
CA VAL A 354 -0.22 -21.79 -13.60
C VAL A 354 1.30 -21.88 -13.72
N SER A 355 2.03 -21.79 -12.61
CA SER A 355 3.51 -21.78 -12.62
C SER A 355 4.11 -23.11 -13.06
N VAL A 356 3.54 -24.23 -12.61
CA VAL A 356 3.93 -25.58 -13.04
C VAL A 356 3.60 -25.77 -14.52
N VAL A 357 2.42 -25.30 -14.95
CA VAL A 357 2.01 -25.38 -16.36
C VAL A 357 2.90 -24.50 -17.25
N HIS A 358 3.32 -23.34 -16.78
CA HIS A 358 4.26 -22.49 -17.48
C HIS A 358 5.65 -23.14 -17.56
N ALA A 359 6.16 -23.70 -16.45
CA ALA A 359 7.47 -24.36 -16.40
C ALA A 359 7.56 -25.57 -17.32
N LEU A 360 6.64 -26.52 -17.22
CA LEU A 360 6.62 -27.69 -18.08
C LEU A 360 6.48 -27.29 -19.57
N ALA A 361 5.85 -26.16 -19.89
CA ALA A 361 5.66 -25.70 -21.28
C ALA A 361 6.97 -25.17 -21.90
N SER A 362 7.96 -24.83 -21.07
CA SER A 362 9.30 -24.43 -21.53
C SER A 362 10.16 -25.62 -21.99
N GLN A 363 9.76 -26.84 -21.68
CA GLN A 363 10.45 -28.05 -22.13
C GLN A 363 10.14 -28.32 -23.61
N SER A 364 11.04 -29.04 -24.30
CA SER A 364 10.82 -29.43 -25.71
C SER A 364 9.53 -30.23 -25.90
N THR A 365 9.11 -30.97 -24.86
CA THR A 365 7.87 -31.72 -24.84
C THR A 365 7.14 -31.48 -23.51
N TRP A 366 6.04 -30.75 -23.57
CA TRP A 366 5.10 -30.62 -22.45
C TRP A 366 4.41 -31.96 -22.16
N ASN A 367 4.50 -32.45 -20.91
CA ASN A 367 3.80 -33.67 -20.50
C ASN A 367 3.41 -33.64 -19.01
N LEU A 368 2.11 -33.46 -18.73
CA LEU A 368 1.55 -33.51 -17.37
C LEU A 368 1.63 -34.90 -16.72
N ASN A 369 1.77 -35.95 -17.52
CA ASN A 369 1.86 -37.33 -17.02
C ASN A 369 3.31 -37.75 -16.71
N SER A 370 4.26 -36.80 -16.75
CA SER A 370 5.64 -37.02 -16.30
C SER A 370 5.63 -37.55 -14.86
N LYS A 371 6.33 -38.66 -14.64
CA LYS A 371 6.42 -39.30 -13.32
C LYS A 371 7.29 -38.45 -12.40
N VAL A 372 6.93 -38.46 -11.11
CA VAL A 372 7.53 -37.58 -10.09
C VAL A 372 8.70 -38.29 -9.40
N PHE A 373 8.51 -39.56 -9.00
CA PHE A 373 9.48 -40.35 -8.25
C PHE A 373 9.93 -41.60 -9.00
N GLY A 374 11.11 -42.10 -8.67
CA GLY A 374 11.65 -43.34 -9.24
C GLY A 374 12.61 -43.13 -10.41
N SER A 375 13.14 -44.23 -10.93
CA SER A 375 14.16 -44.20 -11.99
C SER A 375 13.60 -43.56 -13.27
N GLY A 376 14.29 -42.53 -13.79
CA GLY A 376 13.87 -41.80 -14.99
C GLY A 376 12.75 -40.78 -14.77
N ALA A 377 12.27 -40.60 -13.53
CA ALA A 377 11.30 -39.58 -13.16
C ALA A 377 11.97 -38.23 -12.89
N LEU A 378 11.15 -37.18 -12.75
CA LEU A 378 11.63 -35.80 -12.56
C LEU A 378 12.58 -35.64 -11.36
N PHE A 379 12.27 -36.25 -10.22
CA PHE A 379 13.10 -36.16 -9.02
C PHE A 379 13.99 -37.38 -8.78
N GLY A 380 13.89 -38.45 -9.58
CA GLY A 380 14.65 -39.66 -9.30
C GLY A 380 14.39 -40.17 -7.87
N SER A 381 15.45 -40.15 -7.05
CA SER A 381 15.43 -40.47 -5.62
C SER A 381 15.75 -39.27 -4.71
N ASP A 382 15.53 -38.04 -5.19
CA ASP A 382 15.88 -36.80 -4.48
C ASP A 382 15.05 -36.59 -3.19
N TYR A 383 13.89 -37.25 -3.04
CA TYR A 383 12.97 -37.11 -1.88
C TYR A 383 12.50 -38.46 -1.29
N GLY A 384 12.33 -38.55 0.02
CA GLY A 384 11.88 -39.77 0.71
C GLY A 384 12.95 -40.87 0.77
N THR A 385 12.52 -42.11 0.99
CA THR A 385 13.41 -43.28 1.11
C THR A 385 13.17 -44.28 -0.01
N SER A 386 14.20 -44.57 -0.80
CA SER A 386 14.19 -45.66 -1.78
C SER A 386 14.28 -47.04 -1.09
N PRO A 387 13.59 -48.09 -1.57
CA PRO A 387 12.79 -48.14 -2.80
C PRO A 387 11.38 -47.58 -2.64
N TYR A 388 10.93 -46.80 -3.63
CA TYR A 388 9.53 -46.39 -3.75
C TYR A 388 8.63 -47.59 -4.09
N SER A 389 7.43 -47.62 -3.53
CA SER A 389 6.35 -48.51 -3.94
C SER A 389 5.94 -48.26 -5.40
N THR A 390 5.22 -49.22 -6.00
CA THR A 390 4.66 -49.06 -7.35
C THR A 390 3.69 -47.88 -7.42
N PHE A 391 2.89 -47.67 -6.37
CA PHE A 391 1.97 -46.53 -6.30
C PHE A 391 2.71 -45.18 -6.31
N GLU A 392 3.80 -45.04 -5.55
CA GLU A 392 4.59 -43.81 -5.52
C GLU A 392 5.28 -43.53 -6.86
N GLN A 393 5.83 -44.57 -7.50
CA GLN A 393 6.44 -44.45 -8.83
C GLN A 393 5.42 -44.05 -9.91
N ASP A 394 4.13 -44.34 -9.69
CA ASP A 394 3.08 -44.01 -10.64
C ASP A 394 2.52 -42.59 -10.53
N ILE A 395 2.87 -41.86 -9.46
CA ILE A 395 2.45 -40.47 -9.27
C ILE A 395 3.03 -39.59 -10.39
N SER A 396 2.14 -38.90 -11.08
CA SER A 396 2.49 -37.89 -12.10
C SER A 396 2.27 -36.45 -11.61
N VAL A 397 2.83 -35.47 -12.33
CA VAL A 397 2.59 -34.04 -12.06
C VAL A 397 1.09 -33.71 -12.09
N ARG A 398 0.33 -34.31 -13.02
CA ARG A 398 -1.14 -34.21 -13.06
C ARG A 398 -1.77 -34.65 -11.74
N ASN A 399 -1.32 -35.76 -11.17
CA ASN A 399 -1.90 -36.29 -9.94
C ASN A 399 -1.67 -35.36 -8.75
N LEU A 400 -0.51 -34.71 -8.68
CA LEU A 400 -0.21 -33.71 -7.66
C LEU A 400 -1.19 -32.52 -7.75
N LEU A 401 -1.36 -31.97 -8.95
CA LEU A 401 -2.21 -30.79 -9.17
C LEU A 401 -3.72 -31.11 -9.04
N GLN A 402 -4.16 -32.32 -9.37
CA GLN A 402 -5.57 -32.72 -9.28
C GLN A 402 -5.98 -33.35 -7.94
N HIS A 403 -5.11 -33.35 -6.93
CA HIS A 403 -5.37 -34.02 -5.64
C HIS A 403 -5.69 -35.52 -5.79
N THR A 404 -5.00 -36.21 -6.71
CA THR A 404 -5.23 -37.64 -7.01
C THR A 404 -3.97 -38.49 -6.86
N ALA A 405 -3.02 -38.07 -6.02
CA ALA A 405 -1.75 -38.76 -5.82
C ALA A 405 -1.84 -40.09 -5.05
N GLY A 406 -3.04 -40.54 -4.68
CA GLY A 406 -3.27 -41.87 -4.07
C GLY A 406 -3.19 -41.92 -2.54
N TRP A 407 -3.11 -40.76 -1.89
CA TRP A 407 -2.87 -40.68 -0.45
C TRP A 407 -4.09 -41.05 0.38
N THR A 408 -3.85 -41.58 1.58
CA THR A 408 -4.90 -42.05 2.50
C THR A 408 -5.45 -40.96 3.41
N THR A 409 -4.67 -39.90 3.66
CA THR A 409 -5.07 -38.74 4.47
C THR A 409 -4.79 -37.44 3.71
N ASP A 410 -5.36 -36.33 4.15
CA ASP A 410 -5.12 -35.01 3.56
C ASP A 410 -3.76 -34.40 3.95
N GLY A 411 -2.93 -35.15 4.68
CA GLY A 411 -1.66 -34.68 5.19
C GLY A 411 -1.77 -33.84 6.46
N LYS A 412 -2.98 -33.38 6.87
CA LYS A 412 -3.10 -32.21 7.77
C LYS A 412 -2.44 -32.37 9.15
N LEU A 413 -2.38 -33.60 9.65
CA LEU A 413 -2.01 -33.89 11.03
C LEU A 413 -0.58 -33.50 11.42
N TRP A 414 0.35 -33.41 10.46
CA TRP A 414 1.78 -33.25 10.73
C TRP A 414 2.32 -31.82 10.49
N TYR A 415 1.59 -30.96 9.76
CA TYR A 415 2.11 -29.65 9.34
C TYR A 415 2.20 -28.62 10.49
N PHE A 416 1.28 -28.69 11.46
CA PHE A 416 1.11 -27.67 12.50
C PHE A 416 1.87 -27.97 13.80
N ASN A 417 2.36 -29.20 13.97
CA ASN A 417 2.77 -29.72 15.27
C ASN A 417 4.28 -29.97 15.42
N GLU A 418 5.11 -29.78 14.38
CA GLU A 418 6.55 -30.09 14.46
C GLU A 418 7.46 -28.87 14.21
N PRO A 419 7.85 -28.13 15.27
CA PRO A 419 8.68 -26.92 15.15
C PRO A 419 10.09 -27.17 14.63
N SER A 420 10.62 -28.40 14.72
CA SER A 420 12.05 -28.69 14.52
C SER A 420 12.58 -28.61 13.08
N TRP A 421 11.72 -28.62 12.05
CA TRP A 421 12.14 -28.66 10.63
C TRP A 421 12.43 -27.30 9.99
N GLY A 422 12.27 -26.18 10.70
CA GLY A 422 12.51 -24.85 10.13
C GLY A 422 11.64 -24.55 8.90
N SER A 423 12.19 -23.90 7.88
CA SER A 423 11.54 -23.53 6.61
C SER A 423 11.95 -24.41 5.42
N GLU A 424 12.69 -25.49 5.65
CA GLU A 424 13.20 -26.34 4.57
C GLU A 424 12.14 -27.30 4.01
N HIS A 425 11.95 -27.29 2.68
CA HIS A 425 10.98 -28.15 2.03
C HIS A 425 11.39 -29.63 1.99
N LYS A 426 12.69 -29.94 1.84
CA LYS A 426 13.15 -31.33 1.66
C LYS A 426 12.94 -32.19 2.92
N PRO A 427 13.38 -31.81 4.13
CA PRO A 427 13.12 -32.60 5.33
C PRO A 427 11.64 -32.82 5.56
N PHE A 428 10.82 -31.80 5.28
CA PHE A 428 9.37 -31.87 5.37
C PHE A 428 8.78 -32.89 4.36
N ILE A 429 9.16 -32.82 3.08
CA ILE A 429 8.69 -33.77 2.06
C ILE A 429 9.17 -35.19 2.38
N ASP A 430 10.44 -35.36 2.77
CA ASP A 430 11.02 -36.67 3.10
C ASP A 430 10.27 -37.33 4.26
N TYR A 431 10.01 -36.57 5.33
CA TYR A 431 9.25 -37.06 6.46
C TYR A 431 7.85 -37.49 6.05
N GLN A 432 7.16 -36.67 5.25
CA GLN A 432 5.80 -36.98 4.83
C GLN A 432 5.76 -38.23 3.96
N LEU A 433 6.68 -38.39 3.00
CA LEU A 433 6.74 -39.60 2.17
C LEU A 433 7.02 -40.86 3.00
N GLN A 434 7.77 -40.77 4.10
CA GLN A 434 8.03 -41.90 5.00
C GLN A 434 6.81 -42.28 5.87
N ASN A 435 5.93 -41.33 6.17
CA ASN A 435 4.85 -41.50 7.15
C ASN A 435 3.45 -41.52 6.54
N LEU A 436 3.28 -41.07 5.29
CA LEU A 436 2.03 -41.11 4.56
C LEU A 436 1.94 -42.36 3.69
N SER A 437 1.01 -43.25 4.00
CA SER A 437 0.72 -44.39 3.12
C SER A 437 0.02 -43.94 1.83
N VAL A 438 0.62 -44.28 0.69
CA VAL A 438 -0.03 -44.27 -0.63
C VAL A 438 -0.62 -45.67 -0.88
N SER A 439 -1.95 -45.78 -0.88
CA SER A 439 -2.62 -47.08 -1.01
C SER A 439 -3.72 -47.13 -2.07
N ASN A 440 -3.96 -46.01 -2.76
CA ASN A 440 -4.87 -45.95 -3.90
C ASN A 440 -4.05 -45.74 -5.18
N ASP A 441 -4.49 -46.34 -6.28
CA ASP A 441 -3.88 -46.09 -7.60
C ASP A 441 -3.95 -44.58 -7.93
N PRO A 442 -2.82 -43.92 -8.23
CA PRO A 442 -2.83 -42.51 -8.61
C PRO A 442 -3.82 -42.23 -9.76
N GLY A 443 -4.62 -41.18 -9.63
CA GLY A 443 -5.67 -40.81 -10.57
C GLY A 443 -7.06 -41.36 -10.24
N THR A 444 -7.17 -42.36 -9.35
CA THR A 444 -8.46 -43.04 -9.10
C THR A 444 -9.28 -42.44 -7.96
N VAL A 445 -8.65 -41.82 -6.96
CA VAL A 445 -9.32 -41.27 -5.77
C VAL A 445 -8.88 -39.83 -5.54
N GLY A 446 -9.85 -38.93 -5.39
CA GLY A 446 -9.63 -37.54 -5.04
C GLY A 446 -9.49 -37.36 -3.52
N ARG A 447 -8.42 -36.72 -3.09
CA ARG A 447 -8.16 -36.35 -1.71
C ARG A 447 -7.26 -35.11 -1.62
N TYR A 448 -7.81 -34.05 -1.04
CA TYR A 448 -7.13 -32.76 -0.88
C TYR A 448 -5.75 -32.92 -0.25
N SER A 449 -4.77 -32.19 -0.79
CA SER A 449 -3.37 -32.36 -0.44
C SER A 449 -2.58 -31.06 -0.55
N ASN A 450 -2.04 -30.59 0.58
CA ASN A 450 -1.10 -29.46 0.59
C ASN A 450 0.30 -29.91 0.15
N LEU A 451 0.79 -31.05 0.65
CA LEU A 451 2.09 -31.61 0.25
C LEU A 451 2.16 -31.82 -1.27
N GLY A 452 1.05 -32.12 -1.94
CA GLY A 452 1.04 -32.37 -3.38
C GLY A 452 1.42 -31.10 -4.14
N TYR A 453 0.92 -29.97 -3.64
CA TYR A 453 1.27 -28.64 -4.12
C TYR A 453 2.67 -28.19 -3.69
N THR A 454 3.13 -28.54 -2.49
CA THR A 454 4.53 -28.32 -2.07
C THR A 454 5.50 -29.06 -3.00
N ILE A 455 5.22 -30.32 -3.33
CA ILE A 455 6.01 -31.11 -4.29
C ILE A 455 5.87 -30.53 -5.71
N ALA A 456 4.67 -30.12 -6.12
CA ALA A 456 4.44 -29.52 -7.44
C ALA A 456 5.26 -28.23 -7.62
N ALA A 457 5.38 -27.39 -6.59
CA ALA A 457 6.26 -26.22 -6.63
C ALA A 457 7.74 -26.61 -6.90
N ARG A 458 8.22 -27.75 -6.39
CA ARG A 458 9.58 -28.24 -6.68
C ARG A 458 9.76 -28.66 -8.15
N VAL A 459 8.69 -29.00 -8.86
CA VAL A 459 8.76 -29.32 -10.30
C VAL A 459 9.19 -28.09 -11.08
N VAL A 460 8.73 -26.91 -10.69
CA VAL A 460 9.18 -25.63 -11.26
C VAL A 460 10.68 -25.46 -11.06
N GLU A 461 11.18 -25.74 -9.85
CA GLU A 461 12.60 -25.60 -9.52
C GLU A 461 13.47 -26.58 -10.32
N LYS A 462 13.05 -27.84 -10.42
CA LYS A 462 13.76 -28.86 -11.18
C LYS A 462 13.87 -28.52 -12.66
N ILE A 463 12.81 -27.96 -13.23
CA ILE A 463 12.73 -27.63 -14.66
C ILE A 463 13.50 -26.35 -14.98
N SER A 464 13.35 -25.32 -14.14
CA SER A 464 13.86 -23.97 -14.44
C SER A 464 15.25 -23.68 -13.86
N GLY A 465 15.66 -24.41 -12.82
CA GLY A 465 16.85 -24.09 -12.02
C GLY A 465 16.71 -22.87 -11.11
N GLN A 466 15.55 -22.21 -11.10
CA GLN A 466 15.24 -21.07 -10.22
C GLN A 466 14.43 -21.54 -9.01
N SER A 467 14.44 -20.77 -7.91
CA SER A 467 13.49 -21.03 -6.82
C SER A 467 12.05 -20.85 -7.31
N TYR A 468 11.10 -21.57 -6.71
CA TYR A 468 9.69 -21.49 -7.08
C TYR A 468 9.16 -20.04 -7.03
N GLU A 469 9.53 -19.29 -5.99
CA GLU A 469 9.15 -17.89 -5.86
C GLU A 469 9.74 -17.03 -6.99
N ALA A 470 11.06 -17.09 -7.21
CA ALA A 470 11.71 -16.26 -8.21
C ALA A 470 11.17 -16.55 -9.61
N TYR A 471 10.97 -17.83 -9.95
CA TYR A 471 10.37 -18.23 -11.22
C TYR A 471 8.96 -17.66 -11.39
N THR A 472 8.08 -17.85 -10.39
CA THR A 472 6.70 -17.39 -10.46
C THR A 472 6.64 -15.87 -10.61
N ARG A 473 7.45 -15.12 -9.85
CA ARG A 473 7.50 -13.67 -9.96
C ARG A 473 7.97 -13.20 -11.32
N ASN A 474 9.06 -13.77 -11.84
CA ASN A 474 9.70 -13.27 -13.04
C ASN A 474 9.02 -13.75 -14.33
N GLN A 475 8.51 -14.98 -14.33
CA GLN A 475 8.01 -15.64 -15.54
C GLN A 475 6.47 -15.69 -15.60
N VAL A 476 5.77 -15.51 -14.48
CA VAL A 476 4.30 -15.54 -14.43
C VAL A 476 3.74 -14.17 -14.07
N PHE A 477 4.16 -13.57 -12.95
CA PHE A 477 3.59 -12.30 -12.49
C PHE A 477 4.06 -11.08 -13.28
N ALA A 478 5.36 -10.93 -13.52
CA ALA A 478 5.90 -9.76 -14.20
C ALA A 478 5.32 -9.57 -15.63
N PRO A 479 5.17 -10.62 -16.47
CA PRO A 479 4.50 -10.51 -17.77
C PRO A 479 3.02 -10.11 -17.68
N CYS A 480 2.35 -10.40 -16.57
CA CYS A 480 0.96 -10.00 -16.30
C CYS A 480 0.85 -8.56 -15.75
N GLY A 481 1.97 -7.87 -15.52
CA GLY A 481 2.01 -6.55 -14.87
C GLY A 481 1.83 -6.59 -13.35
N ILE A 482 2.04 -7.75 -12.73
CA ILE A 482 1.89 -7.94 -11.28
C ILE A 482 3.25 -7.76 -10.61
N SER A 483 3.36 -6.77 -9.72
CA SER A 483 4.62 -6.46 -9.00
C SER A 483 4.49 -6.45 -7.48
N ASN A 484 3.27 -6.64 -6.94
CA ASN A 484 2.96 -6.43 -5.53
C ASN A 484 2.48 -7.70 -4.81
N VAL A 485 2.81 -8.86 -5.37
CA VAL A 485 2.60 -10.14 -4.70
C VAL A 485 3.87 -10.51 -3.96
N LEU A 486 3.75 -10.80 -2.67
CA LEU A 486 4.87 -11.28 -1.86
C LEU A 486 4.84 -12.80 -1.85
N GLY A 487 6.00 -13.38 -2.10
CA GLY A 487 6.14 -14.82 -2.13
C GLY A 487 6.34 -15.45 -0.77
N PRO A 488 6.33 -16.78 -0.77
CA PRO A 488 6.32 -17.57 0.44
C PRO A 488 7.63 -17.49 1.23
N VAL A 489 8.77 -17.12 0.63
CA VAL A 489 10.00 -16.84 1.40
C VAL A 489 9.91 -15.49 2.09
N VAL A 490 9.06 -14.61 1.56
CA VAL A 490 8.83 -13.25 2.02
C VAL A 490 7.70 -13.18 3.04
N GLY A 491 6.75 -14.11 3.10
CA GLY A 491 5.74 -14.14 4.17
C GLY A 491 6.29 -14.73 5.47
N GLU A 492 6.51 -13.90 6.50
CA GLU A 492 6.97 -14.41 7.79
C GLU A 492 5.81 -14.85 8.67
N ARG A 493 6.16 -15.59 9.71
CA ARG A 493 5.22 -16.24 10.62
C ARG A 493 4.55 -15.25 11.59
N THR A 494 5.35 -14.40 12.24
CA THR A 494 4.89 -13.58 13.37
C THR A 494 4.52 -12.15 12.95
N ARG A 495 3.69 -11.47 13.75
CA ARG A 495 3.29 -10.08 13.55
C ARG A 495 4.48 -9.13 13.56
N ALA A 496 5.49 -9.40 14.39
CA ALA A 496 6.73 -8.62 14.44
C ALA A 496 7.54 -8.71 13.13
N GLN A 497 7.27 -9.74 12.32
CA GLN A 497 7.95 -9.99 11.06
C GLN A 497 7.06 -9.73 9.83
N LYS A 498 5.84 -9.22 10.03
CA LYS A 498 4.92 -8.85 8.94
C LYS A 498 5.65 -7.97 7.95
N LYS A 499 5.41 -8.16 6.66
CA LYS A 499 6.08 -7.34 5.65
C LYS A 499 5.39 -6.01 5.46
N PHE A 500 6.10 -5.11 4.79
CA PHE A 500 5.56 -3.83 4.40
C PHE A 500 4.20 -4.02 3.70
N MET A 501 3.18 -3.25 4.06
CA MET A 501 1.77 -3.39 3.60
C MET A 501 1.11 -4.74 3.79
N GLU A 502 1.72 -5.66 4.52
CA GLU A 502 1.04 -6.84 5.00
C GLU A 502 0.17 -6.45 6.19
N VAL A 503 -1.09 -6.89 6.17
CA VAL A 503 -2.00 -6.73 7.31
C VAL A 503 -1.55 -7.57 8.49
N SER A 504 -1.96 -7.16 9.70
CA SER A 504 -1.93 -8.02 10.88
C SER A 504 -3.09 -9.02 10.82
N TYR A 505 -2.86 -10.26 11.28
CA TYR A 505 -3.85 -11.34 11.27
C TYR A 505 -4.37 -11.62 12.68
N TYR A 506 -5.65 -11.95 12.80
CA TYR A 506 -6.35 -12.02 14.08
C TYR A 506 -7.12 -13.33 14.25
N PRO A 507 -7.06 -13.98 15.42
CA PRO A 507 -8.04 -15.01 15.76
C PRO A 507 -9.42 -14.37 15.95
N ASN A 508 -10.48 -15.16 15.81
CA ASN A 508 -11.84 -14.75 16.15
C ASN A 508 -12.62 -15.91 16.78
N THR A 509 -13.89 -15.70 17.09
CA THR A 509 -14.77 -16.72 17.69
C THR A 509 -14.88 -18.00 16.85
N ASN A 510 -14.84 -17.91 15.52
CA ASN A 510 -14.90 -19.07 14.62
C ASN A 510 -13.58 -19.84 14.51
N GLU A 511 -12.44 -19.16 14.68
CA GLU A 511 -11.11 -19.75 14.66
C GLU A 511 -10.24 -19.08 15.73
N PRO A 512 -10.28 -19.60 16.97
CA PRO A 512 -9.58 -18.99 18.09
C PRO A 512 -8.07 -19.32 18.09
N ALA A 513 -7.59 -20.14 17.15
CA ALA A 513 -6.18 -20.49 17.06
C ALA A 513 -5.34 -19.27 16.71
N ASP A 514 -4.20 -19.13 17.39
CA ASP A 514 -3.24 -18.06 17.14
C ASP A 514 -2.70 -18.15 15.68
N PRO A 515 -2.88 -17.11 14.85
CA PRO A 515 -2.39 -17.06 13.47
C PRO A 515 -0.86 -17.23 13.35
N GLU A 516 -0.11 -17.01 14.42
CA GLU A 516 1.33 -17.18 14.47
C GLU A 516 1.76 -18.63 14.76
N VAL A 517 0.85 -19.58 14.99
CA VAL A 517 1.23 -20.99 15.21
C VAL A 517 1.71 -21.66 13.92
N VAL A 518 1.20 -21.22 12.77
CA VAL A 518 1.49 -21.81 11.46
C VAL A 518 2.66 -21.09 10.80
N ASP A 519 3.71 -21.83 10.41
CA ASP A 519 4.74 -21.30 9.51
C ASP A 519 4.32 -21.53 8.05
N PRO A 520 3.82 -20.51 7.33
CA PRO A 520 3.33 -20.69 5.97
C PRO A 520 4.45 -21.09 4.99
N ARG A 521 5.72 -20.76 5.30
CA ARG A 521 6.87 -20.98 4.41
C ARG A 521 7.10 -22.45 4.07
N ARG A 522 6.66 -23.39 4.92
CA ARG A 522 6.73 -24.85 4.69
C ARG A 522 5.78 -25.35 3.60
N MET A 523 4.75 -24.57 3.31
CA MET A 523 3.62 -24.94 2.47
C MET A 523 3.52 -24.02 1.27
N ASP A 524 4.69 -23.66 0.73
CA ASP A 524 4.87 -22.54 -0.15
C ASP A 524 3.99 -22.56 -1.41
N GLY A 525 4.02 -23.67 -2.14
CA GLY A 525 3.16 -23.92 -3.31
C GLY A 525 1.68 -24.11 -2.99
N SER A 526 1.29 -24.12 -1.71
CA SER A 526 -0.06 -24.50 -1.30
C SER A 526 -0.83 -23.43 -0.52
N THR A 527 -0.17 -22.57 0.28
CA THR A 527 -0.87 -21.63 1.19
C THR A 527 -0.22 -20.25 1.38
N ALA A 528 0.98 -20.01 0.88
CA ALA A 528 1.85 -18.99 1.48
C ALA A 528 2.05 -17.71 0.66
N TRP A 529 1.38 -17.57 -0.49
CA TRP A 529 1.36 -16.28 -1.18
C TRP A 529 0.60 -15.24 -0.36
N ILE A 530 1.07 -14.00 -0.43
CA ILE A 530 0.41 -12.83 0.15
C ILE A 530 0.15 -11.86 -0.99
N ALA A 531 -1.10 -11.53 -1.23
CA ALA A 531 -1.53 -10.81 -2.42
C ALA A 531 -2.65 -9.82 -2.11
N ARG A 532 -2.89 -8.92 -3.07
CA ARG A 532 -4.10 -8.11 -3.11
C ARG A 532 -5.11 -8.81 -4.03
N PRO A 533 -6.42 -8.70 -3.78
CA PRO A 533 -7.43 -9.22 -4.71
C PRO A 533 -7.23 -8.75 -6.16
N ALA A 534 -6.84 -7.50 -6.37
CA ALA A 534 -6.58 -6.95 -7.70
C ALA A 534 -5.45 -7.68 -8.45
N ASP A 535 -4.41 -8.15 -7.76
CA ASP A 535 -3.31 -8.90 -8.40
C ASP A 535 -3.78 -10.27 -8.89
N LEU A 536 -4.70 -10.91 -8.16
CA LEU A 536 -5.33 -12.16 -8.59
C LEU A 536 -6.16 -11.96 -9.86
N LEU A 537 -6.88 -10.84 -9.95
CA LEU A 537 -7.65 -10.49 -11.14
C LEU A 537 -6.78 -10.12 -12.35
N LEU A 538 -5.58 -9.56 -12.11
CA LEU A 538 -4.57 -9.37 -13.17
C LEU A 538 -4.07 -10.70 -13.73
N LEU A 539 -3.91 -11.73 -12.87
CA LEU A 539 -3.51 -13.05 -13.32
C LEU A 539 -4.68 -13.72 -14.07
N ALA A 540 -5.91 -13.60 -13.56
CA ALA A 540 -7.10 -14.20 -14.16
C ALA A 540 -7.23 -13.81 -15.64
N ARG A 541 -7.11 -12.52 -15.97
CA ARG A 541 -7.22 -12.00 -17.35
C ARG A 541 -6.10 -12.42 -18.30
N ARG A 542 -5.13 -13.22 -17.83
CA ARG A 542 -3.97 -13.70 -18.59
C ARG A 542 -3.93 -15.24 -18.66
N VAL A 543 -4.91 -15.89 -18.03
CA VAL A 543 -5.07 -17.35 -18.01
C VAL A 543 -6.54 -17.76 -18.16
N ASP A 544 -7.43 -16.86 -18.57
CA ASP A 544 -8.86 -17.14 -18.70
C ASP A 544 -9.23 -17.74 -20.07
N GLY A 545 -8.37 -17.56 -21.08
CA GLY A 545 -8.63 -18.03 -22.44
C GLY A 545 -9.52 -17.10 -23.25
N ASP A 546 -9.81 -15.90 -22.75
CA ASP A 546 -10.62 -14.90 -23.42
C ASP A 546 -9.75 -14.01 -24.33
N ASP A 547 -10.29 -13.57 -25.47
CA ASP A 547 -9.55 -12.71 -26.42
C ASP A 547 -9.41 -11.24 -25.95
N ASP A 548 -9.88 -10.89 -24.75
CA ASP A 548 -9.83 -9.51 -24.24
C ASP A 548 -8.37 -9.07 -23.95
N TYR A 549 -7.51 -10.00 -23.54
CA TYR A 549 -6.07 -9.78 -23.30
C TYR A 549 -5.28 -11.02 -23.73
N GLU A 550 -4.05 -10.84 -24.22
CA GLU A 550 -3.19 -11.98 -24.58
C GLU A 550 -2.93 -12.89 -23.37
N ASP A 551 -3.04 -14.20 -23.51
CA ASP A 551 -2.70 -15.09 -22.41
C ASP A 551 -1.19 -15.33 -22.30
N ILE A 552 -0.73 -15.65 -21.08
CA ILE A 552 0.67 -16.08 -20.85
C ILE A 552 0.90 -17.56 -21.18
N LEU A 553 -0.14 -18.30 -21.53
CA LEU A 553 -0.11 -19.72 -21.87
C LEU A 553 -0.83 -19.95 -23.20
N ALA A 554 -0.41 -20.97 -23.95
CA ALA A 554 -1.16 -21.41 -25.12
C ALA A 554 -2.54 -21.96 -24.74
N SER A 555 -3.50 -21.88 -25.66
CA SER A 555 -4.91 -22.24 -25.43
C SER A 555 -5.11 -23.69 -24.95
N ASP A 556 -4.30 -24.64 -25.42
CA ASP A 556 -4.37 -26.04 -24.98
C ASP A 556 -3.83 -26.24 -23.55
N ARG A 557 -2.97 -25.34 -23.06
CA ARG A 557 -2.48 -25.30 -21.67
C ARG A 557 -3.48 -24.64 -20.73
N ILE A 558 -4.16 -23.59 -21.19
CA ILE A 558 -5.29 -22.99 -20.47
C ILE A 558 -6.44 -23.98 -20.36
N THR A 559 -6.76 -24.67 -21.45
CA THR A 559 -7.73 -25.77 -21.43
C THR A 559 -7.32 -26.82 -20.41
N ALA A 560 -6.03 -27.19 -20.34
CA ALA A 560 -5.53 -28.15 -19.37
C ALA A 560 -5.67 -27.67 -17.92
N LEU A 561 -5.44 -26.39 -17.62
CA LEU A 561 -5.61 -25.81 -16.28
C LEU A 561 -7.00 -26.08 -15.70
N HIS A 562 -8.00 -26.10 -16.58
CA HIS A 562 -9.41 -26.11 -16.21
C HIS A 562 -10.13 -27.41 -16.62
N THR A 563 -9.38 -28.33 -17.23
CA THR A 563 -9.86 -29.69 -17.48
C THR A 563 -9.89 -30.46 -16.18
N ARG A 564 -11.09 -30.83 -15.77
CA ARG A 564 -11.37 -31.53 -14.52
C ARG A 564 -10.84 -32.96 -14.56
N GLY A 565 -10.42 -33.46 -13.38
CA GLY A 565 -10.27 -34.90 -13.17
C GLY A 565 -11.64 -35.59 -13.10
N ALA A 566 -11.65 -36.93 -13.19
CA ALA A 566 -12.83 -37.74 -12.91
C ALA A 566 -12.56 -38.84 -11.83
N PRO A 567 -11.89 -38.53 -10.72
CA PRO A 567 -11.62 -39.54 -9.70
C PRO A 567 -12.87 -39.85 -8.86
N ASN A 568 -12.90 -41.03 -8.24
CA ASN A 568 -13.87 -41.37 -7.22
C ASN A 568 -13.69 -40.46 -5.99
N SER A 569 -14.80 -40.06 -5.36
CA SER A 569 -14.75 -39.28 -4.13
C SER A 569 -14.60 -40.17 -2.90
N SER A 570 -13.69 -39.79 -2.01
CA SER A 570 -13.50 -40.45 -0.71
C SER A 570 -13.82 -39.55 0.50
N SER A 571 -14.29 -38.32 0.26
CA SER A 571 -14.38 -37.27 1.28
C SER A 571 -15.66 -36.42 1.21
N GLY A 572 -16.70 -36.84 0.48
CA GLY A 572 -17.94 -36.07 0.28
C GLY A 572 -17.79 -34.82 -0.61
N TYR A 573 -16.56 -34.46 -0.98
CA TYR A 573 -16.27 -33.41 -1.95
C TYR A 573 -16.46 -33.93 -3.38
N ASN A 574 -17.03 -33.14 -4.28
CA ASN A 574 -17.16 -33.54 -5.68
C ASN A 574 -15.83 -33.31 -6.41
N TRP A 575 -14.93 -34.28 -6.36
CA TRP A 575 -13.63 -34.18 -7.04
C TRP A 575 -13.71 -34.16 -8.57
N GLN A 576 -14.91 -34.36 -9.14
CA GLN A 576 -15.16 -34.16 -10.57
C GLN A 576 -15.21 -32.67 -10.95
N THR A 577 -15.06 -31.76 -9.98
CA THR A 577 -15.02 -30.30 -10.18
C THR A 577 -13.63 -29.71 -9.91
N TYR A 578 -12.53 -30.48 -9.98
CA TYR A 578 -11.17 -29.96 -9.74
C TYR A 578 -10.24 -30.12 -10.96
N GLY A 579 -9.66 -29.02 -11.43
CA GLY A 579 -8.66 -28.91 -12.49
C GLY A 579 -7.22 -28.92 -11.96
N LEU A 580 -6.31 -28.17 -12.59
CA LEU A 580 -4.91 -28.04 -12.15
C LEU A 580 -4.75 -26.81 -11.25
N GLY A 581 -5.24 -26.90 -10.02
CA GLY A 581 -5.24 -25.78 -9.07
C GLY A 581 -6.55 -25.04 -8.96
N TRP A 582 -7.53 -25.39 -9.79
CA TRP A 582 -8.78 -24.66 -9.91
C TRP A 582 -9.97 -25.54 -9.55
N LEU A 583 -10.83 -25.06 -8.67
CA LEU A 583 -12.21 -25.50 -8.59
C LEU A 583 -12.93 -25.05 -9.87
N CYS A 584 -13.70 -25.94 -10.47
CA CYS A 584 -14.34 -25.79 -11.76
C CYS A 584 -15.78 -26.32 -11.65
N ASP A 585 -16.74 -25.43 -11.51
CA ASP A 585 -18.17 -25.76 -11.49
C ASP A 585 -18.80 -25.45 -12.85
N ASP A 586 -19.05 -26.49 -13.64
CA ASP A 586 -19.72 -26.43 -14.93
C ASP A 586 -21.24 -26.59 -14.84
N TYR A 587 -21.78 -26.94 -13.68
CA TYR A 587 -23.22 -26.92 -13.44
C TYR A 587 -23.72 -25.49 -13.17
N ALA A 588 -22.81 -24.61 -12.74
CA ALA A 588 -23.06 -23.18 -12.73
C ALA A 588 -23.22 -22.65 -14.17
N ASN A 589 -24.17 -21.72 -14.36
CA ASN A 589 -24.37 -20.99 -15.61
C ASN A 589 -24.24 -19.49 -15.35
N PRO A 590 -23.16 -18.82 -15.79
CA PRO A 590 -22.00 -19.36 -16.53
C PRO A 590 -21.11 -20.28 -15.69
N THR A 591 -20.27 -21.08 -16.36
CA THR A 591 -19.25 -21.93 -15.71
C THR A 591 -18.31 -21.07 -14.84
N VAL A 592 -18.00 -21.56 -13.64
CA VAL A 592 -17.19 -20.85 -12.64
C VAL A 592 -15.91 -21.62 -12.32
N TRP A 593 -14.82 -20.87 -12.14
CA TRP A 593 -13.45 -21.35 -12.04
C TRP A 593 -12.82 -20.56 -10.90
N GLY A 594 -12.20 -21.18 -9.91
CA GLY A 594 -11.67 -20.42 -8.77
C GLY A 594 -11.09 -21.25 -7.67
N HIS A 595 -10.90 -20.64 -6.51
CA HIS A 595 -10.47 -21.33 -5.30
C HIS A 595 -10.82 -20.52 -4.06
N ASN A 596 -11.01 -21.21 -2.93
CA ASN A 596 -11.10 -20.61 -1.61
C ASN A 596 -9.84 -20.89 -0.77
N GLY A 597 -9.58 -20.07 0.23
CA GLY A 597 -8.40 -20.16 1.07
C GLY A 597 -8.77 -19.91 2.51
N SER A 598 -8.35 -20.79 3.41
CA SER A 598 -8.56 -20.68 4.84
C SER A 598 -7.30 -21.12 5.59
N MET A 599 -6.90 -20.32 6.57
CA MET A 599 -5.83 -20.60 7.54
C MET A 599 -6.09 -19.76 8.80
N ALA A 600 -5.53 -20.12 9.97
CA ALA A 600 -5.69 -19.31 11.17
C ALA A 600 -5.40 -17.82 10.89
N GLY A 601 -6.35 -16.96 11.27
CA GLY A 601 -6.31 -15.52 11.04
C GLY A 601 -6.49 -15.04 9.60
N THR A 602 -6.91 -15.89 8.66
CA THR A 602 -7.19 -15.41 7.30
C THR A 602 -8.17 -16.26 6.51
N ARG A 603 -8.99 -15.57 5.72
CA ARG A 603 -9.84 -16.15 4.68
C ARG A 603 -9.64 -15.39 3.36
N ALA A 604 -9.66 -16.10 2.24
CA ALA A 604 -9.64 -15.49 0.91
C ALA A 604 -10.42 -16.30 -0.10
N GLU A 605 -10.88 -15.66 -1.16
CA GLU A 605 -11.50 -16.30 -2.32
C GLU A 605 -11.14 -15.59 -3.62
N TRP A 606 -11.14 -16.37 -4.71
CA TRP A 606 -10.90 -15.88 -6.06
C TRP A 606 -11.68 -16.72 -7.05
N TRP A 607 -12.51 -16.05 -7.86
CA TRP A 607 -13.42 -16.68 -8.80
C TRP A 607 -13.46 -15.94 -10.14
N TYR A 608 -13.51 -16.69 -11.23
CA TYR A 608 -13.66 -16.27 -12.62
C TYR A 608 -14.87 -16.98 -13.24
N ARG A 609 -15.51 -16.32 -14.20
CA ARG A 609 -16.70 -16.80 -14.91
C ARG A 609 -16.53 -16.64 -16.40
N THR A 610 -17.03 -17.60 -17.18
CA THR A 610 -16.94 -17.58 -18.65
C THR A 610 -17.74 -16.46 -19.33
N ASN A 611 -18.45 -15.61 -18.58
CA ASN A 611 -19.03 -14.37 -19.10
C ASN A 611 -18.10 -13.15 -18.92
N GLY A 612 -16.82 -13.40 -18.57
CA GLY A 612 -15.78 -12.41 -18.35
C GLY A 612 -15.84 -11.73 -16.97
N LEU A 613 -16.71 -12.16 -16.05
CA LEU A 613 -16.78 -11.59 -14.70
C LEU A 613 -15.82 -12.34 -13.76
N ALA A 614 -15.01 -11.61 -12.99
CA ALA A 614 -14.19 -12.21 -11.95
C ALA A 614 -14.18 -11.35 -10.69
N TYR A 615 -14.07 -12.01 -9.54
CA TYR A 615 -13.98 -11.35 -8.25
C TYR A 615 -12.99 -12.05 -7.34
N ALA A 616 -12.40 -11.29 -6.43
CA ALA A 616 -11.54 -11.82 -5.39
C ALA A 616 -11.72 -11.01 -4.11
N TRP A 617 -11.55 -11.65 -2.97
CA TRP A 617 -11.55 -10.99 -1.67
C TRP A 617 -10.63 -11.68 -0.68
N ALA A 618 -10.23 -10.95 0.36
CA ALA A 618 -9.45 -11.46 1.47
C ALA A 618 -9.81 -10.75 2.78
N ALA A 619 -9.66 -11.47 3.88
CA ALA A 619 -9.91 -11.05 5.25
C ALA A 619 -8.70 -11.39 6.14
N ASN A 620 -8.43 -10.55 7.13
CA ASN A 620 -7.37 -10.75 8.12
C ASN A 620 -7.85 -11.41 9.42
N ALA A 621 -8.95 -12.15 9.32
CA ALA A 621 -9.45 -13.12 10.28
C ALA A 621 -10.15 -14.24 9.49
N GLN A 622 -10.62 -15.29 10.18
CA GLN A 622 -11.61 -16.18 9.56
C GLN A 622 -12.95 -15.46 9.41
N GLY A 623 -13.79 -15.92 8.49
CA GLY A 623 -15.10 -15.32 8.22
C GLY A 623 -15.33 -15.15 6.73
N GLU A 624 -16.59 -15.07 6.31
CA GLU A 624 -16.98 -15.08 4.90
C GLU A 624 -18.06 -14.02 4.62
N ILE A 625 -18.10 -13.52 3.39
CA ILE A 625 -19.27 -12.79 2.90
C ILE A 625 -20.22 -13.77 2.20
N SER A 626 -21.51 -13.46 2.16
CA SER A 626 -22.47 -14.25 1.37
C SER A 626 -22.16 -14.10 -0.12
N ASN A 627 -21.50 -15.11 -0.71
CA ASN A 627 -21.27 -15.17 -2.15
C ASN A 627 -22.59 -15.06 -2.92
N ALA A 628 -23.67 -15.71 -2.48
CA ALA A 628 -24.99 -15.59 -3.13
C ALA A 628 -25.53 -14.14 -3.14
N ALA A 629 -25.34 -13.39 -2.06
CA ALA A 629 -25.74 -11.98 -2.00
C ALA A 629 -24.86 -11.10 -2.89
N LEU A 630 -23.54 -11.33 -2.88
CA LEU A 630 -22.63 -10.66 -3.80
C LEU A 630 -23.05 -10.91 -5.25
N GLU A 631 -23.37 -12.16 -5.58
CA GLU A 631 -23.78 -12.55 -6.92
C GLU A 631 -25.09 -11.92 -7.36
N THR A 632 -26.03 -11.75 -6.44
CA THR A 632 -27.27 -11.01 -6.71
C THR A 632 -26.94 -9.57 -7.13
N ILE A 633 -25.98 -8.91 -6.47
CA ILE A 633 -25.56 -7.55 -6.83
C ILE A 633 -24.91 -7.52 -8.23
N LEU A 634 -23.98 -8.44 -8.53
CA LEU A 634 -23.28 -8.47 -9.82
C LEU A 634 -24.23 -8.82 -10.99
N ASN A 635 -25.20 -9.70 -10.75
CA ASN A 635 -26.26 -10.02 -11.70
C ASN A 635 -27.18 -8.83 -11.95
N ASP A 636 -27.54 -8.06 -10.93
CA ASP A 636 -28.34 -6.84 -11.10
C ASP A 636 -27.62 -5.80 -11.95
N ILE A 637 -26.31 -5.58 -11.73
CA ILE A 637 -25.52 -4.65 -12.55
C ILE A 637 -25.51 -5.13 -14.02
N THR A 638 -25.36 -6.43 -14.24
CA THR A 638 -25.37 -7.03 -15.58
C THR A 638 -26.73 -6.88 -16.27
N ALA A 639 -27.81 -7.21 -15.57
CA ALA A 639 -29.17 -7.15 -16.12
C ALA A 639 -29.57 -5.72 -16.53
N ASN A 640 -29.07 -4.71 -15.80
CA ASN A 640 -29.32 -3.30 -16.10
C ASN A 640 -28.29 -2.67 -17.05
N SER A 641 -27.27 -3.43 -17.49
CA SER A 641 -26.14 -2.91 -18.29
C SER A 641 -25.41 -1.73 -17.63
N ASP A 642 -25.33 -1.74 -16.30
CA ASP A 642 -24.84 -0.63 -15.47
C ASP A 642 -23.34 -0.73 -15.14
N TRP A 643 -22.61 -1.57 -15.87
CA TRP A 643 -21.17 -1.70 -15.72
C TRP A 643 -20.46 -0.40 -16.16
N PRO A 644 -19.51 0.11 -15.37
CA PRO A 644 -18.77 1.30 -15.74
C PRO A 644 -17.79 0.97 -16.87
N ASP A 645 -17.60 1.91 -17.79
CA ASP A 645 -16.51 1.84 -18.78
C ASP A 645 -15.25 2.48 -18.19
N ILE A 646 -14.65 1.76 -17.23
CA ILE A 646 -13.40 2.12 -16.58
C ILE A 646 -12.51 0.88 -16.44
N ASP A 647 -11.20 1.09 -16.48
CA ASP A 647 -10.22 0.10 -16.03
C ASP A 647 -9.34 0.70 -14.94
N LEU A 648 -9.57 0.23 -13.72
CA LEU A 648 -8.88 0.66 -12.51
C LEU A 648 -7.49 0.02 -12.37
N PHE A 649 -7.09 -0.95 -13.23
CA PHE A 649 -5.69 -1.39 -13.25
C PHE A 649 -4.76 -0.23 -13.63
N GLY A 650 -5.21 0.71 -14.48
CA GLY A 650 -4.47 1.94 -14.80
C GLY A 650 -4.50 3.04 -13.72
N THR A 651 -5.18 2.80 -12.59
CA THR A 651 -5.27 3.77 -11.47
C THR A 651 -4.26 3.51 -10.36
N TYR A 652 -3.32 2.58 -10.54
CA TYR A 652 -2.28 2.27 -9.53
C TYR A 652 -1.65 3.53 -8.96
N HIS A 653 -1.90 3.73 -7.66
CA HIS A 653 -1.76 4.98 -6.91
C HIS A 653 -0.40 5.63 -7.12
N PRO A 654 -0.28 6.64 -8.02
CA PRO A 654 1.02 7.21 -8.34
C PRO A 654 1.67 7.87 -7.12
N ALA A 655 0.89 8.46 -6.21
CA ALA A 655 1.38 9.01 -4.94
C ALA A 655 2.10 7.98 -4.08
N TYR A 656 1.53 6.79 -4.02
CA TYR A 656 1.91 5.81 -3.03
C TYR A 656 3.01 4.97 -3.63
N ASN A 657 2.89 4.56 -4.90
CA ASN A 657 4.00 3.95 -5.63
C ASN A 657 5.21 4.91 -5.78
N ALA A 658 5.00 6.23 -5.92
CA ALA A 658 6.08 7.20 -5.90
C ALA A 658 6.70 7.31 -4.51
N TRP A 659 5.88 7.44 -3.47
CA TRP A 659 6.35 7.41 -2.08
C TRP A 659 7.14 6.13 -1.80
N LEU A 660 6.61 4.97 -2.17
CA LEU A 660 7.29 3.68 -2.08
C LEU A 660 8.61 3.64 -2.84
N ALA A 661 8.61 4.02 -4.11
CA ALA A 661 9.84 4.02 -4.91
C ALA A 661 10.87 5.04 -4.42
N GLU A 662 10.44 6.03 -3.65
CA GLU A 662 11.28 7.08 -3.09
C GLU A 662 11.84 6.70 -1.71
N HIS A 663 11.11 5.91 -0.91
CA HIS A 663 11.50 5.57 0.47
C HIS A 663 11.96 4.12 0.62
N PHE A 664 11.73 3.27 -0.39
CA PHE A 664 12.09 1.86 -0.35
C PHE A 664 12.71 1.47 -1.69
N SER A 665 13.82 0.75 -1.61
CA SER A 665 14.47 0.15 -2.78
C SER A 665 13.54 -0.81 -3.52
N ALA A 666 13.92 -1.22 -4.73
CA ALA A 666 13.18 -2.29 -5.43
C ALA A 666 13.14 -3.55 -4.56
N VAL A 667 14.27 -3.92 -3.96
CA VAL A 667 14.43 -5.06 -3.05
C VAL A 667 13.49 -4.94 -1.85
N GLU A 668 13.39 -3.80 -1.19
CA GLU A 668 12.51 -3.65 -0.01
C GLU A 668 11.03 -3.69 -0.32
N ARG A 669 10.66 -3.26 -1.54
CA ARG A 669 9.27 -3.36 -2.00
C ARG A 669 8.89 -4.78 -2.42
N THR A 670 9.88 -5.64 -2.66
CA THR A 670 9.67 -6.95 -3.27
C THR A 670 10.10 -8.12 -2.40
N GLU A 671 11.13 -7.98 -1.58
CA GLU A 671 11.78 -9.04 -0.82
C GLU A 671 11.49 -8.92 0.69
N GLY A 672 11.67 -10.00 1.42
CA GLY A 672 11.35 -10.05 2.85
C GLY A 672 12.39 -9.36 3.70
N LEU A 673 11.97 -8.88 4.88
CA LEU A 673 12.78 -8.34 5.97
C LEU A 673 14.17 -9.01 6.14
N ASP A 674 14.30 -10.34 6.03
CA ASP A 674 15.59 -11.04 6.16
C ASP A 674 16.51 -10.84 4.94
N ALA A 675 15.97 -10.79 3.72
CA ALA A 675 16.72 -10.43 2.52
C ALA A 675 17.06 -8.92 2.49
N VAL A 676 16.17 -8.10 3.05
CA VAL A 676 16.31 -6.66 3.28
C VAL A 676 17.39 -6.36 4.33
N LEU A 677 17.53 -7.16 5.39
CA LEU A 677 18.56 -6.95 6.42
C LEU A 677 19.98 -7.38 5.98
N LEU A 678 20.09 -8.13 4.88
CA LEU A 678 21.34 -8.72 4.38
C LEU A 678 21.79 -8.16 3.03
N SER A 679 20.93 -7.40 2.33
CA SER A 679 21.23 -6.80 1.03
C SER A 679 21.86 -5.40 1.19
N PRO A 680 22.97 -5.10 0.51
CA PRO A 680 23.51 -3.74 0.43
C PRO A 680 22.54 -2.72 -0.20
N ASP A 681 21.56 -3.21 -0.99
CA ASP A 681 20.59 -2.36 -1.70
C ASP A 681 19.40 -1.94 -0.83
N ALA A 682 19.28 -2.51 0.37
CA ALA A 682 18.17 -2.28 1.30
C ALA A 682 18.47 -1.17 2.34
N ASP A 683 19.69 -0.64 2.32
CA ASP A 683 20.16 0.52 3.07
C ASP A 683 20.75 1.51 2.06
N PRO A 684 19.91 2.14 1.21
CA PRO A 684 20.35 2.98 0.11
C PRO A 684 21.03 4.28 0.56
N ASP A 685 20.88 4.70 1.81
CA ASP A 685 21.54 5.86 2.42
C ASP A 685 22.78 5.50 3.27
N GLY A 686 23.03 4.22 3.52
CA GLY A 686 24.29 3.66 4.00
C GLY A 686 24.52 3.83 5.50
N ASP A 687 23.43 3.89 6.27
CA ASP A 687 23.45 4.20 7.70
C ASP A 687 23.48 2.94 8.61
N SER A 688 23.47 1.76 8.00
CA SER A 688 23.42 0.42 8.61
C SER A 688 22.06 -0.01 9.17
N LEU A 689 20.97 0.70 8.86
CA LEU A 689 19.58 0.32 9.11
C LEU A 689 18.82 0.25 7.78
N PRO A 690 18.12 -0.86 7.47
CA PRO A 690 17.28 -0.87 6.28
C PRO A 690 16.06 0.05 6.43
N ASN A 691 15.66 0.73 5.36
CA ASN A 691 14.52 1.66 5.33
C ASN A 691 13.22 0.99 5.85
N ALA A 692 13.05 -0.30 5.59
CA ALA A 692 11.96 -1.10 6.18
C ALA A 692 11.95 -1.07 7.72
N ALA A 693 13.12 -1.24 8.36
CA ALA A 693 13.25 -1.22 9.82
C ALA A 693 13.01 0.19 10.39
N GLU A 694 13.47 1.22 9.70
CA GLU A 694 13.25 2.62 10.06
C GLU A 694 11.76 2.97 10.07
N TYR A 695 11.04 2.56 9.03
CA TYR A 695 9.59 2.71 8.95
C TYR A 695 8.87 2.07 10.14
N TYR A 696 9.23 0.83 10.51
CA TYR A 696 8.64 0.15 11.68
C TYR A 696 8.97 0.83 13.02
N LEU A 697 10.07 1.57 13.07
CA LEU A 697 10.47 2.38 14.22
C LEU A 697 9.88 3.80 14.19
N GLY A 698 9.05 4.13 13.18
CA GLY A 698 8.45 5.44 13.00
C GLY A 698 9.42 6.52 12.53
N ARG A 699 10.52 6.15 11.87
CA ARG A 699 11.55 7.06 11.31
C ARG A 699 11.31 7.30 9.81
N ASP A 700 11.81 8.41 9.24
CA ASP A 700 11.78 8.61 7.78
C ASP A 700 12.77 7.63 7.14
N PRO A 701 12.34 6.74 6.26
CA PRO A 701 13.20 5.76 5.61
C PRO A 701 14.13 6.35 4.51
N ARG A 702 14.49 7.62 4.63
CA ARG A 702 15.39 8.36 3.72
C ARG A 702 16.20 9.39 4.47
N ASP A 703 15.90 9.59 5.74
CA ASP A 703 16.62 10.58 6.52
C ASP A 703 17.86 9.86 7.00
N PRO A 704 19.05 10.18 6.48
CA PRO A 704 20.28 9.66 7.03
C PRO A 704 20.36 10.20 8.47
N ASP A 705 19.83 9.42 9.41
CA ASP A 705 19.82 9.77 10.81
C ASP A 705 21.29 9.91 11.21
N ARG A 706 21.66 11.15 11.52
CA ARG A 706 23.04 11.59 11.68
C ARG A 706 23.81 10.70 12.63
N SER A 707 24.61 9.77 12.08
CA SER A 707 25.50 8.92 12.86
C SER A 707 24.71 8.03 13.86
N PRO A 708 25.16 6.82 14.20
CA PRO A 708 24.55 6.05 15.30
C PRO A 708 24.79 6.69 16.68
N PHE A 709 25.06 8.01 16.73
CA PHE A 709 25.43 8.80 17.88
C PHE A 709 24.62 10.09 17.92
N SER A 710 23.82 10.32 18.98
CA SER A 710 23.27 11.65 19.26
C SER A 710 24.01 12.32 20.42
N VAL A 711 24.31 13.61 20.28
CA VAL A 711 24.92 14.44 21.31
C VAL A 711 24.01 15.62 21.60
N THR A 712 23.49 15.70 22.83
CA THR A 712 22.60 16.78 23.29
C THR A 712 23.15 17.41 24.57
N VAL A 713 22.86 18.68 24.83
CA VAL A 713 23.23 19.33 26.10
C VAL A 713 22.07 19.19 27.08
N VAL A 714 22.34 18.65 28.28
CA VAL A 714 21.36 18.46 29.35
C VAL A 714 21.92 19.01 30.65
N GLY A 715 21.50 20.23 31.01
CA GLY A 715 22.08 20.98 32.13
C GLY A 715 23.57 21.23 31.91
N ASP A 716 24.40 20.89 32.90
CA ASP A 716 25.87 21.00 32.83
C ASP A 716 26.54 19.78 32.16
N ASN A 717 25.81 18.95 31.42
CA ASN A 717 26.35 17.74 30.79
C ASN A 717 26.07 17.69 29.28
N LEU A 718 26.97 17.04 28.54
CA LEU A 718 26.67 16.46 27.22
C LEU A 718 26.08 15.07 27.43
N ARG A 719 24.85 14.85 26.98
CA ARG A 719 24.27 13.52 26.82
C ARG A 719 24.66 12.96 25.47
N VAL A 720 25.30 11.81 25.48
CA VAL A 720 25.71 11.07 24.28
C VAL A 720 24.98 9.74 24.27
N ARG A 721 24.21 9.44 23.21
CA ARG A 721 23.52 8.16 23.02
C ARG A 721 24.04 7.46 21.78
N TRP A 722 24.10 6.13 21.82
CA TRP A 722 24.40 5.34 20.64
C TRP A 722 23.72 3.97 20.65
N SER A 723 23.58 3.35 19.48
CA SER A 723 23.02 2.01 19.30
C SER A 723 24.03 1.04 18.67
N HIS A 724 23.93 -0.25 19.01
CA HIS A 724 24.73 -1.31 18.39
C HIS A 724 23.97 -2.65 18.32
N LYS A 725 24.37 -3.54 17.40
CA LYS A 725 23.77 -4.89 17.23
C LYS A 725 23.97 -5.76 18.48
N ILE A 726 23.02 -6.65 18.76
CA ILE A 726 23.17 -7.73 19.75
C ILE A 726 24.26 -8.71 19.27
N GLY A 727 25.26 -8.99 20.12
CA GLY A 727 26.41 -9.85 19.81
C GLY A 727 27.78 -9.16 19.89
N VAL A 728 27.82 -7.83 20.00
CA VAL A 728 29.03 -7.05 20.32
C VAL A 728 29.44 -7.30 21.78
N GLU A 729 30.71 -7.63 22.02
CA GLU A 729 31.24 -8.01 23.34
C GLU A 729 31.41 -6.79 24.27
N GLY A 730 31.56 -5.59 23.71
CA GLY A 730 31.54 -4.32 24.45
C GLY A 730 31.84 -3.10 23.58
N VAL A 731 31.57 -1.89 24.10
CA VAL A 731 31.97 -0.62 23.47
C VAL A 731 32.84 0.15 24.45
N ASP A 732 34.11 0.40 24.10
CA ASP A 732 34.98 1.31 24.82
C ASP A 732 34.77 2.74 24.30
N ALA A 733 34.56 3.71 25.19
CA ALA A 733 34.47 5.12 24.83
C ALA A 733 35.61 5.93 25.47
N ARG A 734 36.23 6.84 24.70
CA ARG A 734 37.28 7.76 25.16
C ARG A 734 36.88 9.19 24.82
N ILE A 735 37.08 10.11 25.76
CA ILE A 735 36.76 11.52 25.56
C ILE A 735 38.01 12.38 25.75
N GLN A 736 38.29 13.23 24.77
CA GLN A 736 39.37 14.20 24.78
C GLN A 736 38.80 15.61 24.71
N TRP A 737 39.41 16.53 25.45
CA TRP A 737 38.94 17.90 25.54
C TRP A 737 40.01 18.88 25.09
N SER A 738 39.58 19.95 24.44
CA SER A 738 40.47 21.00 23.99
C SER A 738 39.85 22.40 24.06
N GLN A 739 40.71 23.39 24.25
CA GLN A 739 40.40 24.81 24.10
C GLN A 739 40.43 25.28 22.63
N THR A 740 41.17 24.58 21.76
CA THR A 740 41.32 24.87 20.32
C THR A 740 41.19 23.59 19.49
N MET A 741 40.73 23.64 18.23
CA MET A 741 40.67 22.41 17.40
C MET A 741 42.05 21.75 17.17
N ASN A 742 43.15 22.42 17.49
CA ASN A 742 44.51 22.05 17.05
C ASN A 742 45.36 21.38 18.14
N SER A 743 44.85 21.21 19.37
CA SER A 743 45.64 20.71 20.51
C SER A 743 44.82 19.78 21.43
N TRP A 744 44.74 18.49 21.14
CA TRP A 744 44.03 17.53 21.97
C TRP A 744 44.86 17.19 23.22
N SER A 745 44.46 17.73 24.38
CA SER A 745 45.15 17.46 25.66
C SER A 745 44.83 16.07 26.22
N THR A 746 45.66 15.61 27.16
CA THR A 746 45.78 14.24 27.71
C THR A 746 44.43 13.56 28.01
N PRO A 747 44.23 12.27 27.65
CA PRO A 747 42.96 11.57 27.82
C PRO A 747 42.56 11.43 29.31
N LEU A 748 41.28 11.65 29.61
CA LEU A 748 40.66 11.19 30.86
C LEU A 748 39.87 9.91 30.55
N THR A 749 40.24 8.81 31.19
CA THR A 749 39.50 7.55 31.12
C THR A 749 38.42 7.55 32.20
N PHE A 750 37.16 7.36 31.83
CA PHE A 750 36.06 7.16 32.79
C PHE A 750 35.47 5.76 32.63
N GLN A 751 35.05 5.16 33.74
CA GLN A 751 34.23 3.95 33.74
C GLN A 751 32.76 4.32 33.56
N ILE A 752 32.07 3.58 32.68
CA ILE A 752 30.65 3.71 32.39
C ILE A 752 29.85 3.32 33.65
N VAL A 753 28.95 4.20 34.09
CA VAL A 753 27.94 3.87 35.12
C VAL A 753 26.80 3.15 34.40
N ASN A 754 26.74 1.82 34.55
CA ASN A 754 25.63 1.01 34.05
C ASN A 754 24.31 1.39 34.73
N ARG A 755 23.27 1.65 33.93
CA ARG A 755 21.84 1.64 34.30
C ARG A 755 21.09 0.83 33.23
N PRO A 756 19.94 0.19 33.57
CA PRO A 756 19.55 -1.08 33.00
C PRO A 756 19.11 -1.01 31.53
N ASP A 757 19.44 -2.09 30.83
CA ASP A 757 19.15 -2.40 29.42
C ASP A 757 17.69 -2.14 29.03
N LEU A 758 17.46 -1.29 28.03
CA LEU A 758 16.23 -1.33 27.23
C LEU A 758 16.51 -2.21 26.00
N ILE A 759 15.95 -3.42 26.01
CA ILE A 759 15.96 -4.33 24.85
C ILE A 759 14.81 -3.91 23.93
N SER A 760 15.12 -3.50 22.71
CA SER A 760 14.10 -3.36 21.66
C SER A 760 13.88 -4.73 20.99
N GLN A 761 12.65 -5.00 20.53
CA GLN A 761 12.24 -6.26 19.88
C GLN A 761 12.96 -6.55 18.54
N VAL A 762 13.90 -5.68 18.12
CA VAL A 762 14.51 -5.67 16.76
C VAL A 762 16.02 -5.99 16.77
N GLY A 763 16.58 -6.48 17.88
CA GLY A 763 17.96 -7.01 17.88
C GLY A 763 19.09 -6.00 18.14
N TYR A 764 18.80 -4.84 18.73
CA TYR A 764 19.78 -3.79 19.04
C TYR A 764 19.78 -3.36 20.52
N ARG A 765 20.95 -2.99 21.05
CA ARG A 765 21.13 -2.36 22.38
C ARG A 765 21.39 -0.86 22.22
N VAL A 766 20.71 -0.04 23.02
CA VAL A 766 20.94 1.42 23.11
C VAL A 766 21.70 1.71 24.40
N GLN A 767 22.77 2.50 24.31
CA GLN A 767 23.57 2.96 25.44
C GLN A 767 23.56 4.49 25.55
N GLU A 768 23.68 5.00 26.77
CA GLU A 768 23.71 6.44 27.08
C GLU A 768 24.88 6.76 28.02
N MET A 769 25.56 7.87 27.76
CA MET A 769 26.57 8.47 28.63
C MET A 769 26.27 9.94 28.89
N LEU A 770 26.42 10.37 30.15
CA LEU A 770 26.39 11.78 30.53
C LEU A 770 27.81 12.25 30.83
N VAL A 771 28.23 13.32 30.17
CA VAL A 771 29.59 13.86 30.24
C VAL A 771 29.56 15.28 30.80
N PRO A 772 30.11 15.53 32.01
CA PRO A 772 30.12 16.88 32.58
C PRO A 772 30.92 17.86 31.73
N MET A 773 30.29 19.00 31.43
CA MET A 773 30.93 20.15 30.81
C MET A 773 31.73 20.91 31.88
N THR A 774 32.98 21.29 31.58
CA THR A 774 33.77 22.14 32.50
C THR A 774 34.20 23.42 31.81
N ALA A 775 34.38 24.48 32.60
CA ALA A 775 34.60 25.86 32.16
C ALA A 775 35.84 26.10 31.26
N ALA A 776 36.69 25.10 31.04
CA ALA A 776 37.94 25.21 30.28
C ALA A 776 37.88 24.60 28.86
N ARG A 777 36.69 24.34 28.28
CA ARG A 777 36.57 23.42 27.13
C ARG A 777 35.61 23.95 26.06
N ARG A 778 36.12 24.19 24.84
CA ARG A 778 35.32 24.64 23.67
C ARG A 778 35.05 23.51 22.67
N PHE A 779 35.89 22.47 22.65
CA PHE A 779 35.78 21.35 21.72
C PHE A 779 35.98 20.03 22.48
N ALA A 780 35.20 19.01 22.10
CA ALA A 780 35.30 17.64 22.59
C ALA A 780 35.49 16.68 21.42
N ARG A 781 36.31 15.65 21.60
CA ARG A 781 36.41 14.50 20.69
C ARG A 781 36.04 13.25 21.46
N LEU A 782 35.16 12.44 20.86
CA LEU A 782 34.75 11.16 21.39
C LEU A 782 35.24 10.07 20.43
N ASP A 783 36.03 9.14 20.95
CA ASP A 783 36.49 7.96 20.20
C ASP A 783 35.79 6.73 20.78
N PHE A 784 35.08 5.98 19.93
CA PHE A 784 34.44 4.72 20.29
C PHE A 784 35.18 3.55 19.66
N THR A 785 35.41 2.49 20.42
CA THR A 785 35.95 1.22 19.93
C THR A 785 34.93 0.13 20.24
N VAL A 786 34.36 -0.47 19.19
CA VAL A 786 33.47 -1.63 19.27
C VAL A 786 34.34 -2.89 19.35
N ARG A 787 34.09 -3.77 20.33
CA ARG A 787 34.78 -5.06 20.51
C ARG A 787 33.90 -6.22 20.08
#